data_AF-A0A1I6MDA9-F1
#
_entry.id   AF-A0A1I6MDA9-F1
#
_cell.length_a   1.000
_cell.length_b   1.000
_cell.length_c   1.000
_cell.angle_alpha   90.00
_cell.angle_beta   90.00
_cell.angle_gamma   90.00
#
_symmetry.space_group_name_H-M   'P 1'
#
loop_
_entity.id
_entity.type
_entity.pdbx_description
1 polymer ?
#
loop_
_entity_poly.entity_id
_entity_poly.type
_entity_poly.pdbx_seq_one_letter_code
_entity_poly.pdbx_strand_id
1 'polypeptide(L)'
;MKKVSEQYDVVVCGGGLAGVCAAIAAARGGAKTALVQDRPVLGGNSSSEVRVTPHGAAAFHAYARETGILSELLIEERAVNHEAIFENGWTNSVWDMVIYDLVQNTENLTLHLNTAVLGVVVEGSTLRSVECRVGNAEVDLSLKASIFIDCTGDSIVAAEAGCEWRMGSEGKAEFNEPHAPAEANGDIMGNSIHFKTKDMGRPVPFKLPSWAIEHTDGRYFYDQGRLPKEVRGGYWWIEIGVPYDTIHEAETIRHELTRHTLGVWDWIKNKDPKTMKLAENYALDWIGQVPGKRESRRVMGRYLMNEWDAIHCTEHPDEIAFGGWFIDIHTPGGLLAATSEPASAEGYSETSEYASRSYAGPYGVPLRMLVAKDIDNLMMAGRNVSATHCALATVRVMATTALMGQAAGVAAALAVESHIRLDEVCTSHFNTVQQRLLREGCFLPNVRNEDPLDLARAAKVSATSESLFRGVGPESVGAHEGLSFWRDQAVPLREELLQRRGQWVAVGGDTLRSVRFCLSNRTTHVQHVEVRAMRVKHIWDYVVDDSMVLAGATLTVDPGDQQWINWTLPEGIELPQQGYVRFDLLENADVSWHVAGAIEPGHVSAFEMAPGKMRRYSSGVTLALRVDPPQRCFAASNVTSGQTRPHAWTNLWRSDPDLSLPQTLTLTWDEEHAVSVIDLTFAGHLLREYHAYAPFYRDPQCVKDYDVQVDVRGTWQTVLSVRDNYQRLRRHSLFAPVVTSKLRVVVTATNGDPSAAIYEIRVY
;
A
#
# COMPACT_ATOMS: atom_id res chain seq x y z
N MET A 1 9.24 1.53 43.16
CA MET A 1 8.63 2.15 41.95
C MET A 1 8.09 3.54 42.30
N LYS A 2 8.56 4.57 41.60
CA LYS A 2 7.93 5.90 41.52
C LYS A 2 6.61 5.75 40.78
N LYS A 3 5.53 6.37 41.28
CA LYS A 3 4.23 6.37 40.62
C LYS A 3 3.98 7.72 39.98
N VAL A 4 3.58 7.74 38.71
CA VAL A 4 3.21 8.96 37.97
C VAL A 4 1.85 8.74 37.34
N SER A 5 1.02 9.78 37.34
CA SER A 5 -0.27 9.77 36.65
C SER A 5 -0.32 10.94 35.69
N GLU A 6 -0.74 10.67 34.46
CA GLU A 6 -0.80 11.65 33.37
C GLU A 6 -2.18 11.61 32.72
N GLN A 7 -2.61 12.76 32.20
CA GLN A 7 -3.91 12.93 31.54
C GLN A 7 -3.71 13.40 30.10
N TYR A 8 -4.41 12.72 29.20
CA TYR A 8 -4.45 12.94 27.77
C TYR A 8 -5.90 12.98 27.28
N ASP A 9 -6.08 13.35 26.02
CA ASP A 9 -7.36 13.19 25.33
C ASP A 9 -7.43 11.79 24.70
N VAL A 10 -6.32 11.37 24.08
CA VAL A 10 -6.17 10.06 23.41
C VAL A 10 -4.92 9.34 23.93
N VAL A 11 -5.05 8.06 24.27
CA VAL A 11 -3.91 7.17 24.55
C VAL A 11 -3.90 6.03 23.53
N VAL A 12 -2.78 5.88 22.82
CA VAL A 12 -2.54 4.81 21.85
C VAL A 12 -1.53 3.82 22.42
N CYS A 13 -1.89 2.55 22.50
CA CYS A 13 -1.02 1.49 23.05
C CYS A 13 -0.52 0.58 21.93
N GLY A 14 0.79 0.54 21.69
CA GLY A 14 1.45 -0.23 20.63
C GLY A 14 2.02 0.68 19.55
N GLY A 15 3.35 0.72 19.44
CA GLY A 15 4.12 1.53 18.49
C GLY A 15 4.37 0.86 17.13
N GLY A 16 3.49 -0.06 16.70
CA GLY A 16 3.45 -0.55 15.31
C GLY A 16 3.01 0.55 14.33
N LEU A 17 3.07 0.30 13.02
CA LEU A 17 2.62 1.31 12.04
C LEU A 17 1.17 1.76 12.26
N ALA A 18 0.27 0.87 12.68
CA ALA A 18 -1.09 1.23 13.08
C ALA A 18 -1.09 2.27 14.21
N GLY A 19 -0.40 2.02 15.32
CA GLY A 19 -0.40 2.94 16.46
C GLY A 19 0.41 4.22 16.23
N VAL A 20 1.51 4.16 15.48
CA VAL A 20 2.24 5.35 15.03
C VAL A 20 1.34 6.26 14.21
N CYS A 21 0.67 5.72 13.19
CA CYS A 21 -0.23 6.50 12.34
C CYS A 21 -1.46 7.00 13.12
N ALA A 22 -2.02 6.21 14.04
CA ALA A 22 -3.11 6.64 14.91
C ALA A 22 -2.72 7.80 15.82
N ALA A 23 -1.56 7.72 16.47
CA ALA A 23 -1.09 8.74 17.40
C ALA A 23 -0.77 10.05 16.69
N ILE A 24 -0.11 9.99 15.52
CA ILE A 24 0.18 11.18 14.71
C ILE A 24 -1.12 11.81 14.20
N ALA A 25 -2.05 11.01 13.68
CA ALA A 25 -3.33 11.52 13.16
C ALA A 25 -4.17 12.18 14.26
N ALA A 26 -4.26 11.56 15.44
CA ALA A 26 -4.96 12.15 16.58
C ALA A 26 -4.33 13.49 17.02
N ALA A 27 -3.00 13.53 17.10
CA ALA A 27 -2.26 14.72 17.51
C ALA A 27 -2.35 15.86 16.48
N ARG A 28 -2.22 15.56 15.18
CA ARG A 28 -2.45 16.51 14.08
C ARG A 28 -3.90 17.01 14.01
N GLY A 29 -4.85 16.18 14.45
CA GLY A 29 -6.25 16.55 14.67
C GLY A 29 -6.49 17.42 15.91
N GLY A 30 -5.45 17.79 16.65
CA GLY A 30 -5.51 18.70 17.80
C GLY A 30 -5.63 18.03 19.16
N ALA A 31 -5.75 16.70 19.23
CA ALA A 31 -5.89 15.99 20.50
C ALA A 31 -4.54 15.85 21.22
N LYS A 32 -4.50 16.12 22.53
CA LYS A 32 -3.32 15.82 23.35
C LYS A 32 -3.17 14.31 23.47
N THR A 33 -2.15 13.76 22.82
CA THR A 33 -2.04 12.32 22.56
C THR A 33 -0.81 11.71 23.22
N ALA A 34 -0.95 10.49 23.75
CA ALA A 34 0.19 9.66 24.18
C ALA A 34 0.32 8.41 23.30
N LEU A 35 1.54 8.10 22.87
CA LEU A 35 1.88 6.82 22.22
C LEU A 35 2.74 5.99 23.17
N VAL A 36 2.29 4.78 23.49
CA VAL A 36 2.95 3.86 24.41
C VAL A 36 3.50 2.68 23.61
N GLN A 37 4.79 2.40 23.74
CA GLN A 37 5.45 1.27 23.11
C GLN A 37 6.33 0.53 24.11
N ASP A 38 6.18 -0.80 24.16
CA ASP A 38 6.83 -1.70 25.11
C ASP A 38 8.34 -1.88 24.87
N ARG A 39 8.85 -1.44 23.72
CA ARG A 39 10.24 -1.61 23.23
C ARG A 39 10.90 -0.27 22.89
N PRO A 40 12.23 -0.24 22.63
CA PRO A 40 12.95 1.02 22.40
C PRO A 40 12.82 1.58 20.98
N VAL A 41 12.18 0.87 20.05
CA VAL A 41 11.97 1.32 18.66
C VAL A 41 10.50 1.21 18.24
N LEU A 42 10.14 2.04 17.25
CA LEU A 42 8.81 2.08 16.63
C LEU A 42 8.78 1.25 15.34
N GLY A 43 7.58 1.04 14.79
CA GLY A 43 7.34 0.27 13.56
C GLY A 43 6.77 -1.14 13.82
N GLY A 44 6.86 -1.66 15.04
CA GLY A 44 6.32 -2.98 15.38
C GLY A 44 7.02 -4.07 14.57
N ASN A 45 6.28 -4.87 13.80
CA ASN A 45 6.90 -5.86 12.91
C ASN A 45 7.76 -5.22 11.81
N SER A 46 7.51 -3.96 11.45
CA SER A 46 8.33 -3.27 10.45
C SER A 46 9.55 -2.58 11.03
N SER A 47 9.81 -2.69 12.34
CA SER A 47 11.00 -2.15 13.02
C SER A 47 12.26 -2.95 12.72
N SER A 48 13.43 -2.37 13.02
CA SER A 48 14.71 -3.07 12.80
C SER A 48 14.91 -4.34 13.64
N GLU A 49 14.09 -4.54 14.68
CA GLU A 49 14.09 -5.72 15.55
C GLU A 49 13.47 -6.96 14.89
N VAL A 50 12.59 -6.77 13.90
CA VAL A 50 11.80 -7.83 13.24
C VAL A 50 11.99 -7.83 11.72
N ARG A 51 12.05 -6.65 11.09
CA ARG A 51 12.34 -6.42 9.67
C ARG A 51 11.34 -7.01 8.67
N VAL A 52 10.05 -6.97 9.00
CA VAL A 52 8.98 -7.22 8.03
C VAL A 52 8.82 -5.96 7.17
N THR A 53 8.80 -6.10 5.84
CA THR A 53 8.59 -4.97 4.93
C THR A 53 7.11 -4.56 4.89
N PRO A 54 6.75 -3.26 4.98
CA PRO A 54 5.43 -2.68 4.76
C PRO A 54 5.03 -2.87 3.31
N HIS A 55 4.43 -4.02 3.09
CA HIS A 55 3.70 -4.34 1.88
C HIS A 55 2.26 -3.86 1.98
N GLY A 56 1.61 -3.81 0.82
CA GLY A 56 0.22 -3.43 0.67
C GLY A 56 -0.35 -3.79 -0.70
N ALA A 57 -1.45 -3.14 -1.06
CA ALA A 57 -2.20 -3.42 -2.29
C ALA A 57 -1.36 -3.19 -3.57
N ALA A 58 -0.36 -2.32 -3.54
CA ALA A 58 0.51 -2.05 -4.71
C ALA A 58 1.36 -3.27 -5.16
N ALA A 59 1.51 -4.28 -4.30
CA ALA A 59 2.14 -5.54 -4.68
C ALA A 59 1.32 -6.34 -5.71
N PHE A 60 0.01 -6.09 -5.82
CA PHE A 60 -0.89 -6.84 -6.71
C PHE A 60 -1.70 -5.96 -7.64
N HIS A 61 -1.81 -4.66 -7.35
CA HIS A 61 -2.67 -3.73 -8.06
C HIS A 61 -1.89 -2.44 -8.37
N ALA A 62 -1.70 -2.11 -9.64
CA ALA A 62 -1.00 -0.89 -10.04
C ALA A 62 -1.74 0.36 -9.55
N TYR A 63 -1.01 1.38 -9.07
CA TYR A 63 -1.58 2.60 -8.47
C TYR A 63 -2.37 2.40 -7.16
N ALA A 64 -2.39 1.20 -6.59
CA ALA A 64 -3.11 0.91 -5.36
C ALA A 64 -2.28 1.15 -4.09
N ARG A 65 -1.12 1.84 -4.15
CA ARG A 65 -0.32 2.08 -2.95
C ARG A 65 -1.11 2.88 -1.90
N GLU A 66 -1.01 2.46 -0.66
CA GLU A 66 -1.55 3.14 0.51
C GLU A 66 -0.90 4.51 0.68
N THR A 67 -1.70 5.52 1.04
CA THR A 67 -1.27 6.92 1.15
C THR A 67 -1.72 7.55 2.48
N GLY A 68 -1.30 8.78 2.75
CA GLY A 68 -1.44 9.40 4.08
C GLY A 68 -0.11 9.38 4.82
N ILE A 69 -0.15 9.26 6.15
CA ILE A 69 1.05 9.30 7.02
C ILE A 69 2.06 8.21 6.63
N LEU A 70 1.58 7.01 6.27
CA LEU A 70 2.46 5.94 5.79
C LEU A 70 3.26 6.38 4.55
N SER A 71 2.64 7.10 3.62
CA SER A 71 3.35 7.56 2.43
C SER A 71 4.36 8.65 2.74
N GLU A 72 4.12 9.52 3.73
CA GLU A 72 5.12 10.50 4.18
C GLU A 72 6.38 9.76 4.67
N LEU A 73 6.18 8.79 5.57
CA LEU A 73 7.23 7.96 6.15
C LEU A 73 8.01 7.20 5.07
N LEU A 74 7.30 6.50 4.19
CA LEU A 74 7.90 5.72 3.12
C LEU A 74 8.66 6.64 2.13
N ILE A 75 8.11 7.78 1.73
CA ILE A 75 8.83 8.69 0.84
C ILE A 75 10.11 9.21 1.51
N GLU A 76 10.02 9.62 2.77
CA GLU A 76 11.17 10.11 3.53
C GLU A 76 12.25 9.03 3.66
N GLU A 77 11.85 7.80 3.95
CA GLU A 77 12.78 6.70 4.14
C GLU A 77 13.54 6.35 2.86
N ARG A 78 12.89 6.32 1.69
CA ARG A 78 13.66 6.17 0.42
C ARG A 78 14.54 7.35 0.16
N ALA A 79 14.12 8.53 0.58
CA ALA A 79 14.82 9.75 0.30
C ALA A 79 16.17 9.84 1.03
N VAL A 80 16.30 9.17 2.19
CA VAL A 80 17.49 9.27 3.06
C VAL A 80 18.23 7.95 3.28
N ASN A 81 17.65 6.80 2.91
CA ASN A 81 18.31 5.50 3.12
C ASN A 81 19.19 5.08 1.94
N HIS A 82 20.41 4.63 2.28
CA HIS A 82 21.44 4.16 1.36
C HIS A 82 21.31 2.66 1.03
N GLU A 83 20.55 1.91 1.81
CA GLU A 83 20.39 0.46 1.61
C GLU A 83 19.41 0.17 0.48
N ALA A 84 19.84 -0.70 -0.45
CA ALA A 84 18.96 -1.26 -1.45
C ALA A 84 17.93 -2.18 -0.79
N ILE A 85 16.66 -2.01 -1.13
CA ILE A 85 15.62 -2.88 -0.60
C ILE A 85 15.72 -4.26 -1.26
N PHE A 86 15.66 -5.30 -0.45
CA PHE A 86 15.33 -6.66 -0.87
C PHE A 86 14.39 -7.30 0.15
N GLU A 87 13.77 -8.42 -0.22
CA GLU A 87 12.86 -9.18 0.64
C GLU A 87 13.49 -9.39 2.03
N ASN A 88 12.81 -8.94 3.10
CA ASN A 88 13.19 -9.04 4.51
C ASN A 88 14.56 -8.52 4.96
N GLY A 89 15.29 -7.81 4.10
CA GLY A 89 16.53 -7.11 4.43
C GLY A 89 16.37 -5.60 4.66
N TRP A 90 15.13 -5.13 4.57
CA TRP A 90 14.70 -3.75 4.38
C TRP A 90 14.90 -2.85 5.59
N THR A 91 14.35 -3.27 6.75
CA THR A 91 14.33 -2.39 7.90
C THR A 91 15.68 -2.34 8.59
N ASN A 92 16.29 -1.16 8.52
CA ASN A 92 17.46 -0.81 9.29
C ASN A 92 17.14 0.35 10.24
N SER A 93 18.15 0.81 10.97
CA SER A 93 18.00 1.93 11.90
C SER A 93 17.63 3.25 11.22
N VAL A 94 17.78 3.39 9.89
CA VAL A 94 17.33 4.60 9.17
C VAL A 94 15.80 4.66 9.18
N TRP A 95 15.10 3.55 8.93
CA TRP A 95 13.65 3.50 9.04
C TRP A 95 13.16 3.81 10.46
N ASP A 96 13.80 3.21 11.46
CA ASP A 96 13.45 3.49 12.86
C ASP A 96 13.55 4.99 13.16
N MET A 97 14.60 5.66 12.64
CA MET A 97 14.80 7.09 12.82
C MET A 97 13.86 7.96 12.00
N VAL A 98 13.45 7.54 10.80
CA VAL A 98 12.41 8.26 10.04
C VAL A 98 11.08 8.24 10.79
N ILE A 99 10.69 7.09 11.35
CA ILE A 99 9.48 7.01 12.17
C ILE A 99 9.61 7.85 13.44
N TYR A 100 10.74 7.70 14.14
CA TYR A 100 10.99 8.41 15.39
C TYR A 100 10.99 9.92 15.18
N ASP A 101 11.65 10.42 14.14
CA ASP A 101 11.70 11.84 13.81
C ASP A 101 10.31 12.41 13.54
N LEU A 102 9.48 11.72 12.74
CA LEU A 102 8.11 12.17 12.50
C LEU A 102 7.28 12.23 13.79
N VAL A 103 7.43 11.25 14.68
CA VAL A 103 6.75 11.24 15.98
C VAL A 103 7.23 12.38 16.87
N GLN A 104 8.54 12.64 16.95
CA GLN A 104 9.11 13.72 17.76
C GLN A 104 8.73 15.11 17.25
N ASN A 105 8.61 15.27 15.92
CA ASN A 105 8.24 16.53 15.28
C ASN A 105 6.72 16.75 15.21
N THR A 106 5.90 15.82 15.71
CA THR A 106 4.45 15.99 15.76
C THR A 106 4.05 16.69 17.06
N GLU A 107 3.53 17.91 16.94
CA GLU A 107 2.98 18.66 18.08
C GLU A 107 1.84 17.89 18.76
N ASN A 108 1.62 18.12 20.06
CA ASN A 108 0.63 17.44 20.90
C ASN A 108 0.83 15.92 21.12
N LEU A 109 1.90 15.32 20.60
CA LEU A 109 2.22 13.92 20.79
C LEU A 109 3.31 13.70 21.85
N THR A 110 3.01 12.92 22.89
CA THR A 110 3.99 12.42 23.87
C THR A 110 4.32 10.95 23.59
N LEU A 111 5.61 10.62 23.50
CA LEU A 111 6.08 9.25 23.27
C LEU A 111 6.61 8.62 24.56
N HIS A 112 6.09 7.43 24.88
CA HIS A 112 6.53 6.58 25.99
C HIS A 112 7.11 5.26 25.46
N LEU A 113 8.43 5.18 25.31
CA LEU A 113 9.14 3.97 24.89
C LEU A 113 9.47 3.06 26.09
N ASN A 114 9.81 1.79 25.82
CA ASN A 114 10.09 0.77 26.84
C ASN A 114 9.01 0.67 27.91
N THR A 115 7.76 0.97 27.56
CA THR A 115 6.64 1.10 28.49
C THR A 115 5.60 0.03 28.20
N ALA A 116 5.60 -1.02 29.01
CA ALA A 116 4.69 -2.15 28.85
C ALA A 116 3.38 -1.88 29.59
N VAL A 117 2.24 -2.18 28.95
CA VAL A 117 0.92 -2.19 29.60
C VAL A 117 0.82 -3.43 30.49
N LEU A 118 0.43 -3.24 31.74
CA LEU A 118 0.29 -4.30 32.76
C LEU A 118 -1.16 -4.58 33.14
N GLY A 119 -2.08 -3.68 32.81
CA GLY A 119 -3.49 -3.81 33.12
C GLY A 119 -4.24 -2.52 32.83
N VAL A 120 -5.52 -2.51 33.16
CA VAL A 120 -6.40 -1.37 32.92
C VAL A 120 -7.37 -1.13 34.08
N VAL A 121 -7.94 0.06 34.15
CA VAL A 121 -9.04 0.38 35.05
C VAL A 121 -10.30 0.66 34.23
N VAL A 122 -11.34 -0.16 34.42
CA VAL A 122 -12.64 0.00 33.76
C VAL A 122 -13.70 0.31 34.81
N GLU A 123 -14.56 1.28 34.51
CA GLU A 123 -15.76 1.62 35.28
C GLU A 123 -17.00 1.50 34.40
N GLY A 124 -17.84 0.50 34.65
CA GLY A 124 -18.97 0.19 33.76
C GLY A 124 -18.46 -0.21 32.37
N SER A 125 -18.90 0.50 31.33
CA SER A 125 -18.46 0.33 29.94
C SER A 125 -17.37 1.33 29.52
N THR A 126 -16.72 2.01 30.47
CA THR A 126 -15.73 3.06 30.17
C THR A 126 -14.35 2.71 30.70
N LEU A 127 -13.36 2.71 29.81
CA LEU A 127 -11.95 2.60 30.16
C LEU A 127 -11.45 3.93 30.74
N ARG A 128 -10.87 3.90 31.94
CA ARG A 128 -10.41 5.09 32.67
C ARG A 128 -8.92 5.31 32.57
N SER A 129 -8.14 4.24 32.68
CA SER A 129 -6.69 4.30 32.55
C SER A 129 -6.11 2.99 32.05
N VAL A 130 -4.94 3.11 31.42
CA VAL A 130 -4.00 2.00 31.23
C VAL A 130 -2.88 2.13 32.27
N GLU A 131 -2.56 1.02 32.92
CA GLU A 131 -1.52 0.94 33.95
C GLU A 131 -0.28 0.31 33.33
N CYS A 132 0.83 1.04 33.35
CA CYS A 132 2.05 0.68 32.63
C CYS A 132 3.28 0.64 33.53
N ARG A 133 4.32 -0.04 33.07
CA ARG A 133 5.66 -0.04 33.66
C ARG A 133 6.71 0.28 32.63
N VAL A 134 7.59 1.22 32.97
CA VAL A 134 8.75 1.57 32.16
C VAL A 134 9.87 0.58 32.47
N GLY A 135 10.21 -0.32 31.55
CA GLY A 135 11.12 -1.45 31.82
C GLY A 135 12.54 -1.02 32.23
N ASN A 136 13.02 0.11 31.73
CA ASN A 136 14.36 0.65 32.03
C ASN A 136 14.35 1.75 33.09
N ALA A 137 13.22 1.98 33.77
CA ALA A 137 13.12 2.95 34.85
C ALA A 137 12.27 2.39 36.00
N GLU A 138 12.55 2.78 37.24
CA GLU A 138 11.73 2.37 38.39
C GLU A 138 10.40 3.16 38.45
N VAL A 139 9.66 3.21 37.35
CA VAL A 139 8.46 4.04 37.18
C VAL A 139 7.25 3.19 36.78
N ASP A 140 6.18 3.29 37.58
CA ASP A 140 4.84 2.85 37.23
C ASP A 140 4.04 4.07 36.76
N LEU A 141 3.40 3.98 35.59
CA LEU A 141 2.62 5.05 34.96
C LEU A 141 1.14 4.68 34.92
N SER A 142 0.27 5.61 35.28
CA SER A 142 -1.18 5.51 35.06
C SER A 142 -1.60 6.58 34.06
N LEU A 143 -1.93 6.16 32.83
CA LEU A 143 -2.27 7.05 31.74
C LEU A 143 -3.80 7.09 31.58
N LYS A 144 -4.38 8.27 31.82
CA LYS A 144 -5.83 8.52 31.71
C LYS A 144 -6.14 9.24 30.40
N ALA A 145 -7.26 8.87 29.79
CA ALA A 145 -7.72 9.49 28.55
C ALA A 145 -9.23 9.45 28.39
N SER A 146 -9.74 10.29 27.50
CA SER A 146 -11.14 10.23 27.06
C SER A 146 -11.35 9.06 26.11
N ILE A 147 -10.37 8.77 25.23
CA ILE A 147 -10.40 7.69 24.25
C ILE A 147 -9.09 6.90 24.29
N PHE A 148 -9.19 5.59 24.09
CA PHE A 148 -8.05 4.68 23.98
C PHE A 148 -8.06 3.97 22.64
N ILE A 149 -6.88 3.70 22.08
CA ILE A 149 -6.72 2.92 20.85
C ILE A 149 -5.74 1.79 21.12
N ASP A 150 -6.21 0.54 21.09
CA ASP A 150 -5.37 -0.64 21.22
C ASP A 150 -4.75 -1.01 19.87
N CYS A 151 -3.43 -0.88 19.80
CA CYS A 151 -2.57 -1.24 18.67
C CYS A 151 -1.46 -2.23 19.11
N THR A 152 -1.61 -2.89 20.26
CA THR A 152 -0.56 -3.74 20.88
C THR A 152 -0.28 -5.03 20.09
N GLY A 153 -1.15 -5.38 19.13
CA GLY A 153 -1.04 -6.57 18.29
C GLY A 153 -1.49 -7.85 18.97
N ASP A 154 -1.45 -7.95 20.31
CA ASP A 154 -2.00 -9.06 21.12
C ASP A 154 -3.31 -8.69 21.84
N SER A 155 -3.82 -7.49 21.55
CA SER A 155 -5.06 -6.96 22.12
C SER A 155 -5.00 -6.84 23.64
N ILE A 156 -3.85 -6.45 24.19
CA ILE A 156 -3.61 -6.45 25.65
C ILE A 156 -4.62 -5.54 26.34
N VAL A 157 -4.83 -4.32 25.82
CA VAL A 157 -5.75 -3.35 26.45
C VAL A 157 -7.19 -3.84 26.36
N ALA A 158 -7.61 -4.33 25.19
CA ALA A 158 -8.96 -4.83 24.99
C ALA A 158 -9.25 -6.09 25.83
N ALA A 159 -8.30 -7.03 25.89
CA ALA A 159 -8.44 -8.24 26.68
C ALA A 159 -8.51 -7.94 28.18
N GLU A 160 -7.64 -7.07 28.70
CA GLU A 160 -7.65 -6.64 30.10
C GLU A 160 -8.90 -5.81 30.44
N ALA A 161 -9.46 -5.08 29.46
CA ALA A 161 -10.73 -4.36 29.61
C ALA A 161 -11.96 -5.28 29.61
N GLY A 162 -11.79 -6.59 29.36
CA GLY A 162 -12.87 -7.55 29.32
C GLY A 162 -13.68 -7.57 28.01
N CYS A 163 -13.13 -7.04 26.91
CA CYS A 163 -13.76 -7.15 25.60
C CYS A 163 -13.83 -8.61 25.14
N GLU A 164 -14.89 -8.95 24.39
CA GLU A 164 -14.98 -10.22 23.69
C GLU A 164 -13.96 -10.26 22.55
N TRP A 165 -13.29 -11.39 22.37
CA TRP A 165 -12.33 -11.62 21.30
C TRP A 165 -12.35 -13.09 20.86
N ARG A 166 -11.83 -13.34 19.66
CA ARG A 166 -11.66 -14.68 19.06
C ARG A 166 -10.19 -14.96 18.78
N MET A 167 -9.83 -16.24 18.73
CA MET A 167 -8.52 -16.73 18.33
C MET A 167 -8.67 -18.13 17.73
N GLY A 168 -7.84 -18.49 16.76
CA GLY A 168 -8.00 -19.72 15.97
C GLY A 168 -8.71 -19.47 14.65
N SER A 169 -9.17 -20.55 14.01
CA SER A 169 -9.84 -20.53 12.70
C SER A 169 -11.32 -20.86 12.83
N GLU A 170 -12.19 -20.01 12.27
CA GLU A 170 -13.62 -20.25 12.17
C GLU A 170 -13.96 -21.40 11.19
N GLY A 171 -14.98 -22.18 11.50
CA GLY A 171 -15.44 -23.27 10.62
C GLY A 171 -16.42 -22.79 9.55
N LYS A 172 -16.49 -23.51 8.42
CA LYS A 172 -17.39 -23.21 7.28
C LYS A 172 -18.86 -23.05 7.69
N ALA A 173 -19.33 -23.71 8.75
CA ALA A 173 -20.71 -23.61 9.20
C ALA A 173 -21.11 -22.19 9.68
N GLU A 174 -20.16 -21.35 10.08
CA GLU A 174 -20.45 -20.02 10.63
C GLU A 174 -20.63 -18.95 9.55
N PHE A 175 -19.69 -18.86 8.60
CA PHE A 175 -19.67 -17.82 7.55
C PHE A 175 -19.59 -18.36 6.13
N ASN A 176 -19.40 -19.68 5.97
CA ASN A 176 -19.19 -20.34 4.68
C ASN A 176 -18.09 -19.68 3.84
N GLU A 177 -16.99 -19.26 4.49
CA GLU A 177 -15.85 -18.64 3.84
C GLU A 177 -15.09 -19.67 2.96
N PRO A 178 -14.60 -19.28 1.77
CA PRO A 178 -13.90 -20.17 0.85
C PRO A 178 -12.72 -20.91 1.49
N HIS A 179 -11.94 -20.22 2.33
CA HIS A 179 -10.74 -20.77 2.95
C HIS A 179 -10.95 -21.31 4.37
N ALA A 180 -12.16 -21.22 4.94
CA ALA A 180 -12.40 -21.74 6.29
C ALA A 180 -12.25 -23.28 6.33
N PRO A 181 -11.71 -23.85 7.43
CA PRO A 181 -11.76 -25.29 7.69
C PRO A 181 -13.20 -25.81 7.83
N ALA A 182 -13.41 -27.11 7.67
CA ALA A 182 -14.74 -27.72 7.82
C ALA A 182 -15.33 -27.50 9.21
N GLU A 183 -14.51 -27.65 10.25
CA GLU A 183 -14.84 -27.39 11.65
C GLU A 183 -13.90 -26.32 12.21
N ALA A 184 -14.38 -25.53 13.17
CA ALA A 184 -13.57 -24.54 13.84
C ALA A 184 -12.46 -25.21 14.65
N ASN A 185 -11.28 -24.60 14.70
CA ASN A 185 -10.12 -25.13 15.43
C ASN A 185 -9.26 -24.00 16.02
N GLY A 186 -8.25 -24.39 16.81
CA GLY A 186 -7.32 -23.45 17.44
C GLY A 186 -6.14 -23.03 16.56
N ASP A 187 -6.12 -23.42 15.28
CA ASP A 187 -4.99 -23.14 14.40
C ASP A 187 -4.94 -21.65 14.06
N ILE A 188 -3.72 -21.10 14.06
CA ILE A 188 -3.41 -19.71 13.76
C ILE A 188 -2.17 -19.65 12.88
N MET A 189 -2.01 -18.52 12.19
CA MET A 189 -0.76 -18.17 11.52
C MET A 189 0.36 -17.98 12.55
N GLY A 190 1.55 -18.52 12.26
CA GLY A 190 2.68 -18.53 13.17
C GLY A 190 3.44 -17.20 13.24
N ASN A 191 4.52 -17.23 14.03
CA ASN A 191 5.44 -16.11 14.14
C ASN A 191 6.67 -16.37 13.29
N SER A 192 7.18 -15.35 12.60
CA SER A 192 8.37 -15.47 11.77
C SER A 192 9.62 -14.89 12.43
N ILE A 193 10.80 -15.46 12.12
CA ILE A 193 12.08 -14.82 12.43
C ILE A 193 12.89 -14.71 11.14
N HIS A 194 13.60 -13.60 10.97
CA HIS A 194 14.38 -13.34 9.78
C HIS A 194 15.87 -13.33 10.11
N PHE A 195 16.70 -13.43 9.07
CA PHE A 195 18.12 -13.16 9.15
C PHE A 195 18.59 -12.33 7.97
N LYS A 196 19.71 -11.63 8.15
CA LYS A 196 20.41 -10.87 7.11
C LYS A 196 21.87 -11.33 7.10
N THR A 197 22.44 -11.43 5.91
CA THR A 197 23.86 -11.70 5.72
C THR A 197 24.53 -10.54 4.98
N LYS A 198 25.86 -10.50 5.06
CA LYS A 198 26.68 -9.47 4.44
C LYS A 198 27.82 -10.10 3.68
N ASP A 199 28.03 -9.67 2.44
CA ASP A 199 29.22 -10.06 1.67
C ASP A 199 30.45 -9.38 2.27
N MET A 200 31.41 -10.18 2.72
CA MET A 200 32.64 -9.71 3.33
C MET A 200 33.79 -9.55 2.33
N GLY A 201 33.56 -9.86 1.05
CA GLY A 201 34.57 -9.82 -0.01
C GLY A 201 35.67 -10.88 0.10
N ARG A 202 35.53 -11.81 1.06
CA ARG A 202 36.48 -12.89 1.34
C ARG A 202 35.75 -14.07 1.97
N PRO A 203 36.26 -15.32 1.85
CA PRO A 203 35.61 -16.48 2.45
C PRO A 203 35.42 -16.33 3.96
N VAL A 204 34.22 -16.67 4.43
CA VAL A 204 33.87 -16.65 5.87
C VAL A 204 33.38 -18.02 6.28
N PRO A 205 34.03 -18.72 7.24
CA PRO A 205 33.53 -20.00 7.72
C PRO A 205 32.32 -19.80 8.63
N PHE A 206 31.39 -20.77 8.64
CA PHE A 206 30.31 -20.87 9.61
C PHE A 206 30.28 -22.27 10.22
N LYS A 207 30.13 -22.35 11.55
CA LYS A 207 29.97 -23.60 12.27
C LYS A 207 28.63 -23.58 12.98
N LEU A 208 27.75 -24.53 12.64
CA LEU A 208 26.47 -24.70 13.31
C LEU A 208 26.67 -24.98 14.81
N PRO A 209 26.03 -24.21 15.71
CA PRO A 209 26.03 -24.51 17.14
C PRO A 209 25.32 -25.84 17.44
N SER A 210 25.78 -26.60 18.43
CA SER A 210 25.26 -27.94 18.75
C SER A 210 23.80 -27.98 19.23
N TRP A 211 23.24 -26.82 19.60
CA TRP A 211 21.86 -26.67 20.03
C TRP A 211 20.91 -26.31 18.87
N ALA A 212 21.44 -25.90 17.71
CA ALA A 212 20.65 -25.56 16.54
C ALA A 212 20.18 -26.83 15.78
N ILE A 213 19.19 -26.68 14.92
CA ILE A 213 18.67 -27.80 14.11
C ILE A 213 19.60 -28.04 12.93
N GLU A 214 20.01 -29.29 12.73
CA GLU A 214 20.78 -29.69 11.57
C GLU A 214 19.85 -30.17 10.46
N HIS A 215 19.92 -29.54 9.29
CA HIS A 215 19.29 -30.05 8.07
C HIS A 215 20.30 -30.83 7.23
N THR A 216 19.93 -32.05 6.83
CA THR A 216 20.77 -32.95 6.03
C THR A 216 20.09 -33.46 4.75
N ASP A 217 18.78 -33.25 4.61
CA ASP A 217 17.98 -33.71 3.49
C ASP A 217 17.49 -32.53 2.65
N GLY A 218 17.99 -32.44 1.40
CA GLY A 218 17.62 -31.36 0.48
C GLY A 218 16.13 -31.33 0.12
N ARG A 219 15.41 -32.46 0.26
CA ARG A 219 13.97 -32.52 0.01
C ARG A 219 13.16 -31.60 0.93
N TYR A 220 13.65 -31.34 2.14
CA TYR A 220 13.04 -30.38 3.07
C TYR A 220 12.91 -28.97 2.46
N PHE A 221 13.85 -28.60 1.60
CA PHE A 221 13.90 -27.30 0.95
C PHE A 221 13.22 -27.34 -0.42
N TYR A 222 13.59 -28.32 -1.25
CA TYR A 222 13.21 -28.35 -2.68
C TYR A 222 11.89 -29.07 -2.96
N ASP A 223 11.56 -30.12 -2.22
CA ASP A 223 10.34 -30.91 -2.44
C ASP A 223 9.18 -30.42 -1.55
N GLN A 224 9.51 -29.77 -0.42
CA GLN A 224 8.53 -29.27 0.55
C GLN A 224 8.34 -27.75 0.49
N GLY A 225 8.87 -27.06 -0.53
CA GLY A 225 8.56 -25.65 -0.82
C GLY A 225 9.24 -24.61 0.08
N ARG A 226 10.32 -24.96 0.79
CA ARG A 226 11.11 -24.03 1.64
C ARG A 226 12.36 -23.55 0.90
N LEU A 227 12.17 -22.92 -0.24
CA LEU A 227 13.25 -22.64 -1.17
C LEU A 227 14.22 -21.56 -0.64
N PRO A 228 15.53 -21.83 -0.52
CA PRO A 228 16.57 -20.84 -0.22
C PRO A 228 16.88 -20.03 -1.49
N LYS A 229 15.98 -19.12 -1.87
CA LYS A 229 16.00 -18.44 -3.16
C LYS A 229 17.19 -17.48 -3.37
N GLU A 230 17.79 -16.96 -2.31
CA GLU A 230 19.01 -16.14 -2.38
C GLU A 230 19.82 -16.17 -1.07
N VAL A 231 21.07 -15.71 -1.06
CA VAL A 231 21.96 -15.86 0.10
C VAL A 231 21.90 -14.72 1.14
N ARG A 232 21.23 -13.59 0.87
CA ARG A 232 21.26 -12.42 1.78
C ARG A 232 20.25 -12.48 2.93
N GLY A 233 19.26 -13.36 2.84
CA GLY A 233 18.13 -13.45 3.78
C GLY A 233 16.81 -13.52 3.01
N GLY A 234 15.69 -13.14 3.65
CA GLY A 234 14.45 -12.95 2.87
C GLY A 234 13.35 -13.99 3.01
N TYR A 235 13.41 -14.92 3.96
CA TYR A 235 12.48 -16.06 3.95
C TYR A 235 11.33 -15.90 4.93
N TRP A 236 10.13 -15.72 4.38
CA TRP A 236 8.89 -15.62 5.15
C TRP A 236 8.41 -16.94 5.74
N TRP A 237 8.80 -18.06 5.13
CA TRP A 237 8.45 -19.41 5.57
C TRP A 237 9.24 -19.88 6.80
N ILE A 238 10.20 -19.09 7.29
CA ILE A 238 10.83 -19.34 8.60
C ILE A 238 9.84 -18.90 9.67
N GLU A 239 8.87 -19.77 9.92
CA GLU A 239 7.72 -19.51 10.74
C GLU A 239 7.36 -20.74 11.58
N ILE A 240 6.95 -20.51 12.82
CA ILE A 240 6.47 -21.54 13.75
C ILE A 240 5.30 -20.94 14.54
N GLY A 241 4.22 -21.71 14.65
CA GLY A 241 3.07 -21.43 15.51
C GLY A 241 2.70 -22.72 16.23
N VAL A 242 1.71 -23.43 15.71
CA VAL A 242 1.30 -24.77 16.16
C VAL A 242 2.51 -25.72 16.30
N PRO A 243 2.64 -26.48 17.40
CA PRO A 243 1.66 -26.68 18.48
C PRO A 243 1.72 -25.66 19.63
N TYR A 244 2.53 -24.60 19.51
CA TYR A 244 2.74 -23.63 20.58
C TYR A 244 1.71 -22.50 20.57
N ASP A 245 1.36 -21.99 21.74
CA ASP A 245 0.55 -20.78 21.89
C ASP A 245 1.38 -19.53 21.56
N THR A 246 0.95 -18.72 20.58
CA THR A 246 1.73 -17.55 20.11
C THR A 246 1.83 -16.41 21.12
N ILE A 247 1.05 -16.42 22.19
CA ILE A 247 1.08 -15.41 23.26
C ILE A 247 1.86 -15.94 24.47
N HIS A 248 1.44 -17.09 25.01
CA HIS A 248 1.98 -17.61 26.26
C HIS A 248 3.30 -18.37 26.10
N GLU A 249 3.58 -18.91 24.90
CA GLU A 249 4.82 -19.63 24.59
C GLU A 249 5.69 -18.89 23.57
N ALA A 250 5.52 -17.56 23.46
CA ALA A 250 6.25 -16.73 22.52
C ALA A 250 7.79 -16.86 22.60
N GLU A 251 8.34 -17.00 23.82
CA GLU A 251 9.79 -17.21 24.01
C GLU A 251 10.26 -18.60 23.56
N THR A 252 9.42 -19.63 23.72
CA THR A 252 9.67 -20.97 23.18
C THR A 252 9.71 -20.92 21.66
N ILE A 253 8.72 -20.27 21.04
CA ILE A 253 8.65 -20.07 19.59
C ILE A 253 9.89 -19.31 19.09
N ARG A 254 10.28 -18.21 19.77
CA ARG A 254 11.50 -17.45 19.42
C ARG A 254 12.74 -18.34 19.45
N HIS A 255 12.89 -19.17 20.48
CA HIS A 255 14.04 -20.06 20.59
C HIS A 255 14.05 -21.11 19.48
N GLU A 256 12.93 -21.79 19.22
CA GLU A 256 12.82 -22.80 18.17
C GLU A 256 13.08 -22.19 16.78
N LEU A 257 12.50 -21.03 16.49
CA LEU A 257 12.79 -20.28 15.27
C LEU A 257 14.29 -20.01 15.11
N THR A 258 14.95 -19.54 16.17
CA THR A 258 16.40 -19.28 16.15
C THR A 258 17.19 -20.55 15.82
N ARG A 259 16.82 -21.69 16.42
CA ARG A 259 17.47 -22.99 16.17
C ARG A 259 17.35 -23.40 14.70
N HIS A 260 16.17 -23.26 14.13
CA HIS A 260 15.92 -23.58 12.72
C HIS A 260 16.61 -22.59 11.78
N THR A 261 16.57 -21.29 12.03
CA THR A 261 17.22 -20.28 11.18
C THR A 261 18.72 -20.51 11.04
N LEU A 262 19.40 -20.85 12.14
CA LEU A 262 20.82 -21.21 12.08
C LEU A 262 21.07 -22.49 11.27
N GLY A 263 20.15 -23.45 11.35
CA GLY A 263 20.16 -24.66 10.52
C GLY A 263 19.96 -24.37 9.03
N VAL A 264 19.03 -23.49 8.70
CA VAL A 264 18.79 -23.02 7.32
C VAL A 264 20.03 -22.30 6.78
N TRP A 265 20.65 -21.44 7.59
CA TRP A 265 21.89 -20.77 7.19
C TRP A 265 23.05 -21.77 7.00
N ASP A 266 23.19 -22.77 7.88
CA ASP A 266 24.17 -23.86 7.70
C ASP A 266 23.95 -24.62 6.40
N TRP A 267 22.70 -24.94 6.08
CA TRP A 267 22.35 -25.57 4.81
C TRP A 267 22.85 -24.73 3.62
N ILE A 268 22.45 -23.45 3.58
CA ILE A 268 22.82 -22.52 2.50
C ILE A 268 24.34 -22.36 2.37
N LYS A 269 25.02 -22.22 3.51
CA LYS A 269 26.42 -21.84 3.59
C LYS A 269 27.38 -23.00 3.36
N ASN A 270 27.03 -24.19 3.89
CA ASN A 270 27.97 -25.29 4.03
C ASN A 270 27.59 -26.56 3.26
N LYS A 271 26.31 -26.76 2.91
CA LYS A 271 25.80 -28.06 2.45
C LYS A 271 25.16 -28.04 1.07
N ASP A 272 24.41 -27.00 0.75
CA ASP A 272 23.64 -26.93 -0.48
C ASP A 272 24.56 -26.68 -1.68
N PRO A 273 24.68 -27.62 -2.63
CA PRO A 273 25.51 -27.44 -3.81
C PRO A 273 25.09 -26.23 -4.66
N LYS A 274 23.84 -25.79 -4.58
CA LYS A 274 23.33 -24.64 -5.36
C LYS A 274 23.75 -23.30 -4.77
N THR A 275 23.95 -23.20 -3.45
CA THR A 275 24.17 -21.91 -2.78
C THR A 275 25.51 -21.80 -2.07
N MET A 276 26.16 -22.91 -1.67
CA MET A 276 27.39 -22.88 -0.85
C MET A 276 28.51 -22.02 -1.47
N LYS A 277 28.67 -22.07 -2.80
CA LYS A 277 29.69 -21.27 -3.51
C LYS A 277 29.30 -19.79 -3.57
N LEU A 278 28.01 -19.49 -3.75
CA LEU A 278 27.49 -18.12 -3.73
C LEU A 278 27.60 -17.51 -2.33
N ALA A 279 27.36 -18.32 -1.30
CA ALA A 279 27.40 -17.92 0.10
C ALA A 279 28.83 -17.88 0.66
N GLU A 280 29.87 -18.30 -0.06
CA GLU A 280 31.25 -18.46 0.43
C GLU A 280 31.77 -17.21 1.18
N ASN A 281 31.51 -16.02 0.63
CA ASN A 281 31.97 -14.75 1.21
C ASN A 281 30.97 -14.11 2.18
N TYR A 282 29.77 -14.66 2.30
CA TYR A 282 28.71 -14.09 3.13
C TYR A 282 28.85 -14.51 4.59
N ALA A 283 28.72 -13.54 5.50
CA ALA A 283 28.63 -13.74 6.94
C ALA A 283 27.21 -13.48 7.43
N LEU A 284 26.74 -14.25 8.42
CA LEU A 284 25.53 -13.91 9.16
C LEU A 284 25.75 -12.58 9.90
N ASP A 285 24.99 -11.55 9.53
CA ASP A 285 25.14 -10.18 10.02
C ASP A 285 24.10 -9.86 11.10
N TRP A 286 22.89 -10.39 10.95
CA TRP A 286 21.80 -10.20 11.89
C TRP A 286 20.84 -11.40 11.87
N ILE A 287 20.27 -11.69 13.03
CA ILE A 287 19.16 -12.62 13.22
C ILE A 287 18.15 -11.96 14.15
N GLY A 288 16.88 -12.01 13.78
CA GLY A 288 15.80 -11.44 14.57
C GLY A 288 15.84 -11.93 16.01
N GLN A 289 15.54 -11.04 16.95
CA GLN A 289 15.41 -11.39 18.37
C GLN A 289 13.97 -11.27 18.85
N VAL A 290 13.10 -10.65 18.05
CA VAL A 290 11.66 -10.54 18.30
C VAL A 290 10.95 -11.20 17.12
N PRO A 291 10.19 -12.30 17.34
CA PRO A 291 9.44 -12.91 16.26
C PRO A 291 8.33 -11.98 15.76
N GLY A 292 8.18 -11.89 14.45
CA GLY A 292 7.11 -11.17 13.81
C GLY A 292 5.81 -11.95 13.94
N LYS A 293 4.94 -11.52 14.86
CA LYS A 293 3.63 -12.13 15.06
C LYS A 293 2.67 -11.78 13.93
N ARG A 294 1.96 -12.77 13.38
CA ARG A 294 0.95 -12.59 12.32
C ARG A 294 -0.47 -12.53 12.87
N GLU A 295 -0.76 -13.35 13.87
CA GLU A 295 -2.10 -13.57 14.38
C GLU A 295 -2.09 -13.83 15.89
N SER A 296 -3.16 -13.39 16.55
CA SER A 296 -3.39 -13.49 17.99
C SER A 296 -4.90 -13.32 18.26
N ARG A 297 -5.27 -12.57 19.30
CA ARG A 297 -6.65 -12.20 19.63
C ARG A 297 -7.20 -11.20 18.61
N ARG A 298 -8.32 -11.53 17.99
CA ARG A 298 -9.15 -10.64 17.16
C ARG A 298 -10.31 -10.13 18.01
N VAL A 299 -10.31 -8.84 18.34
CA VAL A 299 -11.30 -8.23 19.23
C VAL A 299 -12.62 -8.03 18.48
N MET A 300 -13.73 -8.34 19.13
CA MET A 300 -15.05 -8.17 18.55
C MET A 300 -15.45 -6.70 18.50
N GLY A 301 -15.52 -6.18 17.29
CA GLY A 301 -15.94 -4.82 17.00
C GLY A 301 -17.44 -4.73 16.73
N ARG A 302 -17.88 -3.53 16.38
CA ARG A 302 -19.27 -3.30 15.94
C ARG A 302 -19.59 -3.91 14.57
N TYR A 303 -18.57 -4.39 13.87
CA TYR A 303 -18.68 -5.20 12.66
C TYR A 303 -17.58 -6.24 12.63
N LEU A 304 -17.93 -7.47 12.28
CA LEU A 304 -16.97 -8.55 12.03
C LEU A 304 -16.81 -8.68 10.52
N MET A 305 -15.65 -8.26 10.01
CA MET A 305 -15.32 -8.44 8.59
C MET A 305 -15.00 -9.91 8.30
N ASN A 306 -15.52 -10.45 7.21
CA ASN A 306 -15.24 -11.81 6.75
C ASN A 306 -14.64 -11.82 5.34
N GLU A 307 -14.17 -12.98 4.88
CA GLU A 307 -13.46 -13.14 3.61
C GLU A 307 -14.28 -12.67 2.40
N TRP A 308 -15.61 -12.80 2.46
CA TRP A 308 -16.50 -12.37 1.39
C TRP A 308 -16.52 -10.84 1.23
N ASP A 309 -16.31 -10.08 2.30
CA ASP A 309 -16.19 -8.63 2.21
C ASP A 309 -15.03 -8.24 1.28
N ALA A 310 -13.88 -8.92 1.43
CA ALA A 310 -12.69 -8.68 0.62
C ALA A 310 -12.84 -9.21 -0.82
N ILE A 311 -13.34 -10.44 -1.00
CA ILE A 311 -13.48 -11.08 -2.33
C ILE A 311 -14.48 -10.32 -3.21
N HIS A 312 -15.59 -9.86 -2.63
CA HIS A 312 -16.62 -9.13 -3.37
C HIS A 312 -16.37 -7.61 -3.41
N CYS A 313 -15.26 -7.13 -2.85
CA CYS A 313 -14.98 -5.69 -2.70
C CYS A 313 -16.19 -4.94 -2.13
N THR A 314 -16.76 -5.45 -1.03
CA THR A 314 -18.02 -4.94 -0.47
C THR A 314 -17.89 -3.45 -0.17
N GLU A 315 -18.79 -2.64 -0.74
CA GLU A 315 -18.85 -1.21 -0.47
C GLU A 315 -19.42 -0.97 0.92
N HIS A 316 -18.67 -0.26 1.76
CA HIS A 316 -19.10 0.12 3.11
C HIS A 316 -19.38 1.63 3.17
N PRO A 317 -20.55 2.07 3.65
CA PRO A 317 -20.84 3.50 3.77
C PRO A 317 -19.80 4.24 4.63
N ASP A 318 -19.32 3.58 5.68
CA ASP A 318 -18.32 4.08 6.61
C ASP A 318 -16.89 3.58 6.29
N GLU A 319 -16.56 3.40 5.01
CA GLU A 319 -15.20 3.07 4.55
C GLU A 319 -14.18 4.13 4.99
N ILE A 320 -13.09 3.72 5.66
CA ILE A 320 -12.05 4.62 6.18
C ILE A 320 -10.62 4.21 5.80
N ALA A 321 -10.47 3.06 5.18
CA ALA A 321 -9.21 2.52 4.70
C ALA A 321 -9.50 1.52 3.59
N PHE A 322 -8.46 1.02 2.95
CA PHE A 322 -8.59 -0.07 1.98
C PHE A 322 -7.44 -1.06 2.12
N GLY A 323 -7.70 -2.31 1.73
CA GLY A 323 -6.69 -3.34 1.51
C GLY A 323 -6.68 -3.78 0.06
N GLY A 324 -5.77 -4.68 -0.29
CA GLY A 324 -5.69 -5.27 -1.63
C GLY A 324 -4.61 -6.35 -1.73
N TRP A 325 -4.16 -6.87 -0.58
CA TRP A 325 -3.35 -8.07 -0.53
C TRP A 325 -4.25 -9.28 -0.82
N PHE A 326 -3.70 -10.34 -1.41
CA PHE A 326 -4.46 -11.59 -1.58
C PHE A 326 -4.75 -12.24 -0.20
N ILE A 327 -5.63 -13.23 -0.16
CA ILE A 327 -5.92 -14.00 1.06
C ILE A 327 -4.70 -14.89 1.38
N ASP A 328 -3.80 -14.36 2.22
CA ASP A 328 -2.50 -14.94 2.57
C ASP A 328 -2.57 -15.73 3.89
N ILE A 329 -3.21 -16.89 3.85
CA ILE A 329 -3.34 -17.80 5.01
C ILE A 329 -2.12 -18.70 5.07
N HIS A 330 -1.46 -18.68 6.23
CA HIS A 330 -0.26 -19.47 6.46
C HIS A 330 -0.57 -20.88 6.98
N THR A 331 0.22 -21.86 6.58
CA THR A 331 0.19 -23.27 6.98
C THR A 331 0.48 -23.36 8.48
N PRO A 332 -0.47 -23.87 9.28
CA PRO A 332 -0.27 -24.07 10.71
C PRO A 332 0.99 -24.90 10.99
N GLY A 333 1.84 -24.39 11.87
CA GLY A 333 3.10 -25.02 12.29
C GLY A 333 4.33 -24.75 11.41
N GLY A 334 4.15 -24.17 10.22
CA GLY A 334 5.24 -23.65 9.37
C GLY A 334 6.40 -24.63 9.13
N LEU A 335 7.56 -24.38 9.75
CA LEU A 335 8.76 -25.22 9.63
C LEU A 335 8.57 -26.65 10.16
N LEU A 336 7.60 -26.86 11.05
CA LEU A 336 7.25 -28.16 11.63
C LEU A 336 6.20 -28.91 10.80
N ALA A 337 5.54 -28.23 9.86
CA ALA A 337 4.55 -28.83 8.97
C ALA A 337 5.20 -29.68 7.86
N ALA A 338 4.40 -30.52 7.20
CA ALA A 338 4.88 -31.38 6.11
C ALA A 338 5.40 -30.57 4.90
N THR A 339 4.76 -29.44 4.60
CA THR A 339 5.11 -28.54 3.49
C THR A 339 5.09 -27.09 3.95
N SER A 340 5.76 -26.23 3.19
CA SER A 340 5.68 -24.78 3.31
C SER A 340 4.29 -24.24 2.94
N GLU A 341 4.18 -22.92 2.94
CA GLU A 341 3.00 -22.16 2.53
C GLU A 341 2.51 -22.54 1.13
N PRO A 342 1.19 -22.60 0.85
CA PRO A 342 0.67 -22.99 -0.46
C PRO A 342 1.27 -22.19 -1.61
N ALA A 343 1.36 -20.86 -1.46
CA ALA A 343 1.99 -19.99 -2.46
C ALA A 343 3.46 -20.35 -2.70
N SER A 344 4.21 -20.68 -1.65
CA SER A 344 5.62 -21.08 -1.75
C SER A 344 5.78 -22.49 -2.32
N ALA A 345 4.90 -23.42 -1.95
CA ALA A 345 4.87 -24.79 -2.44
C ALA A 345 4.54 -24.88 -3.94
N GLU A 346 3.72 -23.95 -4.44
CA GLU A 346 3.38 -23.81 -5.87
C GLU A 346 4.35 -22.87 -6.62
N GLY A 347 5.49 -22.51 -6.02
CA GLY A 347 6.53 -21.72 -6.66
C GLY A 347 6.13 -20.26 -6.98
N TYR A 348 5.15 -19.71 -6.25
CA TYR A 348 4.58 -18.39 -6.49
C TYR A 348 4.07 -18.18 -7.93
N SER A 349 3.60 -19.25 -8.56
CA SER A 349 2.99 -19.16 -9.89
C SER A 349 1.75 -18.28 -9.86
N GLU A 350 1.73 -17.22 -10.66
CA GLU A 350 0.60 -16.27 -10.70
C GLU A 350 -0.66 -16.87 -11.34
N THR A 351 -0.55 -18.03 -11.97
CA THR A 351 -1.64 -18.74 -12.68
C THR A 351 -2.11 -19.99 -11.94
N SER A 352 -1.65 -20.21 -10.70
CA SER A 352 -2.03 -21.40 -9.93
C SER A 352 -3.48 -21.34 -9.42
N GLU A 353 -4.01 -22.51 -9.03
CA GLU A 353 -5.34 -22.59 -8.42
C GLU A 353 -5.41 -21.77 -7.13
N TYR A 354 -4.37 -21.85 -6.29
CA TYR A 354 -4.27 -21.04 -5.08
C TYR A 354 -4.25 -19.54 -5.39
N ALA A 355 -3.45 -19.11 -6.37
CA ALA A 355 -3.37 -17.70 -6.77
C ALA A 355 -4.73 -17.16 -7.24
N SER A 356 -5.48 -17.95 -8.01
CA SER A 356 -6.82 -17.58 -8.48
C SER A 356 -7.87 -17.56 -7.36
N ARG A 357 -7.81 -18.50 -6.41
CA ARG A 357 -8.76 -18.61 -5.30
C ARG A 357 -8.53 -17.55 -4.22
N SER A 358 -7.27 -17.19 -3.98
CA SER A 358 -6.88 -16.20 -2.95
C SER A 358 -6.94 -14.76 -3.45
N TYR A 359 -7.20 -14.52 -4.73
CA TYR A 359 -7.26 -13.17 -5.28
C TYR A 359 -8.32 -12.30 -4.56
N ALA A 360 -7.89 -11.11 -4.14
CA ALA A 360 -8.75 -10.04 -3.67
C ALA A 360 -8.37 -8.74 -4.41
N GLY A 361 -9.36 -8.07 -4.98
CA GLY A 361 -9.19 -6.71 -5.51
C GLY A 361 -8.98 -5.71 -4.38
N PRO A 362 -8.68 -4.43 -4.66
CA PRO A 362 -8.74 -3.41 -3.63
C PRO A 362 -10.15 -3.35 -3.01
N TYR A 363 -10.24 -3.45 -1.68
CA TYR A 363 -11.50 -3.52 -0.93
C TYR A 363 -11.52 -2.51 0.21
N GLY A 364 -12.71 -2.02 0.57
CA GLY A 364 -12.91 -1.07 1.67
C GLY A 364 -12.83 -1.71 3.05
N VAL A 365 -12.39 -0.94 4.05
CA VAL A 365 -12.40 -1.31 5.47
C VAL A 365 -13.32 -0.34 6.22
N PRO A 366 -14.36 -0.83 6.93
CA PRO A 366 -15.34 0.03 7.58
C PRO A 366 -14.89 0.51 8.97
N LEU A 367 -15.26 1.73 9.36
CA LEU A 367 -14.89 2.33 10.65
C LEU A 367 -15.39 1.50 11.85
N ARG A 368 -16.61 0.97 11.76
CA ARG A 368 -17.20 0.14 12.82
C ARG A 368 -16.41 -1.14 13.15
N MET A 369 -15.52 -1.59 12.27
CA MET A 369 -14.58 -2.69 12.54
C MET A 369 -13.50 -2.30 13.56
N LEU A 370 -13.23 -1.00 13.71
CA LEU A 370 -12.18 -0.45 14.58
C LEU A 370 -12.70 -0.03 15.96
N VAL A 371 -14.00 -0.16 16.24
CA VAL A 371 -14.59 0.24 17.52
C VAL A 371 -15.01 -1.00 18.29
N ALA A 372 -14.48 -1.17 19.51
CA ALA A 372 -14.83 -2.27 20.38
C ALA A 372 -16.34 -2.24 20.69
N LYS A 373 -16.99 -3.41 20.69
CA LYS A 373 -18.43 -3.46 20.98
C LYS A 373 -18.75 -3.36 22.48
N ASP A 374 -17.80 -3.74 23.34
CA ASP A 374 -18.04 -3.90 24.79
C ASP A 374 -17.59 -2.68 25.63
N ILE A 375 -16.72 -1.81 25.11
CA ILE A 375 -16.19 -0.62 25.80
C ILE A 375 -16.42 0.63 24.95
N ASP A 376 -17.13 1.62 25.51
CA ASP A 376 -17.66 2.79 24.80
C ASP A 376 -16.59 3.73 24.22
N ASN A 377 -15.39 3.74 24.82
CA ASN A 377 -14.31 4.65 24.47
C ASN A 377 -13.01 3.93 24.06
N LEU A 378 -13.13 2.68 23.59
CA LEU A 378 -12.00 1.89 23.11
C LEU A 378 -12.13 1.61 21.60
N MET A 379 -11.06 1.96 20.88
CA MET A 379 -10.85 1.58 19.50
C MET A 379 -9.72 0.54 19.39
N MET A 380 -9.60 -0.07 18.22
CA MET A 380 -8.55 -1.01 17.87
C MET A 380 -8.10 -0.78 16.43
N ALA A 381 -6.79 -0.83 16.21
CA ALA A 381 -6.21 -0.74 14.88
C ALA A 381 -4.94 -1.59 14.81
N GLY A 382 -4.77 -2.35 13.74
CA GLY A 382 -3.69 -3.31 13.63
C GLY A 382 -4.21 -4.69 13.25
N ARG A 383 -3.62 -5.73 13.85
CA ARG A 383 -3.96 -7.13 13.59
C ARG A 383 -5.00 -7.69 14.57
N ASN A 384 -5.31 -6.90 15.58
CA ASN A 384 -6.31 -7.16 16.62
C ASN A 384 -7.73 -6.74 16.23
N VAL A 385 -7.90 -6.18 15.03
CA VAL A 385 -9.17 -5.68 14.51
C VAL A 385 -10.20 -6.79 14.33
N SER A 386 -11.47 -6.39 14.23
CA SER A 386 -12.61 -7.31 14.19
C SER A 386 -12.76 -7.99 12.83
N ALA A 387 -12.09 -9.13 12.68
CA ALA A 387 -12.12 -9.95 11.48
C ALA A 387 -12.18 -11.45 11.81
N THR A 388 -12.70 -12.26 10.86
CA THR A 388 -12.47 -13.71 10.85
C THR A 388 -10.99 -14.02 10.59
N HIS A 389 -10.57 -15.26 10.85
CA HIS A 389 -9.23 -15.75 10.49
C HIS A 389 -8.92 -15.52 8.99
N CYS A 390 -9.86 -15.87 8.12
CA CYS A 390 -9.68 -15.76 6.67
C CYS A 390 -9.61 -14.29 6.21
N ALA A 391 -10.46 -13.40 6.74
CA ALA A 391 -10.38 -11.98 6.43
C ALA A 391 -9.10 -11.33 6.96
N LEU A 392 -8.68 -11.72 8.17
CA LEU A 392 -7.45 -11.20 8.79
C LEU A 392 -6.23 -11.44 7.89
N ALA A 393 -6.20 -12.55 7.14
CA ALA A 393 -5.10 -12.90 6.24
C ALA A 393 -4.73 -11.81 5.22
N THR A 394 -5.70 -10.98 4.81
CA THR A 394 -5.46 -9.82 3.94
C THR A 394 -5.43 -8.50 4.70
N VAL A 395 -6.27 -8.32 5.73
CA VAL A 395 -6.38 -7.05 6.47
C VAL A 395 -5.15 -6.77 7.36
N ARG A 396 -4.47 -7.81 7.84
CA ARG A 396 -3.30 -7.71 8.76
C ARG A 396 -2.05 -7.08 8.15
N VAL A 397 -2.07 -6.83 6.84
CA VAL A 397 -0.91 -6.35 6.09
C VAL A 397 -0.58 -4.92 6.48
N MET A 398 0.71 -4.65 6.69
CA MET A 398 1.12 -3.49 7.50
C MET A 398 0.72 -2.14 6.90
N ALA A 399 0.70 -1.99 5.57
CA ALA A 399 0.22 -0.76 4.95
C ALA A 399 -1.28 -0.54 5.22
N THR A 400 -2.10 -1.58 5.06
CA THR A 400 -3.52 -1.56 5.45
C THR A 400 -3.69 -1.24 6.94
N THR A 401 -2.87 -1.82 7.82
CA THR A 401 -2.92 -1.51 9.25
C THR A 401 -2.57 -0.07 9.57
N ALA A 402 -1.64 0.54 8.82
CA ALA A 402 -1.27 1.95 8.98
C ALA A 402 -2.44 2.86 8.62
N LEU A 403 -3.20 2.54 7.55
CA LEU A 403 -4.41 3.27 7.18
C LEU A 403 -5.51 3.14 8.25
N MET A 404 -5.76 1.93 8.76
CA MET A 404 -6.69 1.72 9.88
C MET A 404 -6.27 2.52 11.11
N GLY A 405 -4.97 2.58 11.38
CA GLY A 405 -4.37 3.41 12.43
C GLY A 405 -4.70 4.88 12.25
N GLN A 406 -4.35 5.45 11.10
CA GLN A 406 -4.64 6.85 10.78
C GLN A 406 -6.15 7.15 10.91
N ALA A 407 -7.02 6.28 10.39
CA ALA A 407 -8.46 6.39 10.53
C ALA A 407 -8.94 6.42 11.99
N ALA A 408 -8.42 5.52 12.83
CA ALA A 408 -8.75 5.49 14.25
C ALA A 408 -8.31 6.78 14.96
N GLY A 409 -7.13 7.32 14.62
CA GLY A 409 -6.64 8.60 15.15
C GLY A 409 -7.52 9.79 14.74
N VAL A 410 -7.90 9.88 13.46
CA VAL A 410 -8.81 10.94 12.97
C VAL A 410 -10.18 10.85 13.65
N ALA A 411 -10.74 9.64 13.78
CA ALA A 411 -12.03 9.43 14.45
C ALA A 411 -11.96 9.80 15.94
N ALA A 412 -10.89 9.43 16.63
CA ALA A 412 -10.69 9.78 18.04
C ALA A 412 -10.54 11.30 18.24
N ALA A 413 -9.75 11.98 17.40
CA ALA A 413 -9.62 13.44 17.46
C ALA A 413 -10.95 14.14 17.19
N LEU A 414 -11.73 13.67 16.20
CA LEU A 414 -13.06 14.21 15.91
C LEU A 414 -14.02 14.05 17.11
N ALA A 415 -14.01 12.89 17.76
CA ALA A 415 -14.82 12.63 18.94
C ALA A 415 -14.44 13.56 20.11
N VAL A 416 -13.15 13.77 20.35
CA VAL A 416 -12.63 14.68 21.38
C VAL A 416 -13.03 16.13 21.07
N GLU A 417 -12.74 16.59 19.85
CA GLU A 417 -13.00 17.97 19.39
C GLU A 417 -14.48 18.32 19.44
N SER A 418 -15.35 17.39 19.01
CA SER A 418 -16.79 17.61 18.94
C SER A 418 -17.52 17.23 20.23
N HIS A 419 -16.81 16.69 21.23
CA HIS A 419 -17.37 16.17 22.48
C HIS A 419 -18.51 15.13 22.27
N ILE A 420 -18.32 14.21 21.33
CA ILE A 420 -19.28 13.15 20.98
C ILE A 420 -18.73 11.75 21.28
N ARG A 421 -19.62 10.77 21.42
CA ARG A 421 -19.22 9.36 21.61
C ARG A 421 -18.68 8.76 20.31
N LEU A 422 -17.81 7.75 20.42
CA LEU A 422 -17.35 6.95 19.27
C LEU A 422 -18.51 6.32 18.48
N ASP A 423 -19.59 5.96 19.19
CA ASP A 423 -20.84 5.47 18.58
C ASP A 423 -21.41 6.48 17.58
N GLU A 424 -21.53 7.75 17.99
CA GLU A 424 -22.04 8.83 17.15
C GLU A 424 -21.11 9.12 15.97
N VAL A 425 -19.79 8.96 16.16
CA VAL A 425 -18.83 9.02 15.06
C VAL A 425 -19.14 7.96 14.01
N CYS A 426 -19.35 6.71 14.43
CA CYS A 426 -19.62 5.60 13.52
C CYS A 426 -20.97 5.70 12.80
N THR A 427 -22.01 6.23 13.45
CA THR A 427 -23.36 6.23 12.89
C THR A 427 -23.71 7.47 12.09
N SER A 428 -23.16 8.63 12.48
CA SER A 428 -23.63 9.94 11.99
C SER A 428 -22.52 10.88 11.52
N HIS A 429 -21.26 10.65 11.89
CA HIS A 429 -20.15 11.53 11.54
C HIS A 429 -19.00 10.85 10.77
N PHE A 430 -19.18 9.61 10.29
CA PHE A 430 -18.16 8.90 9.51
C PHE A 430 -17.80 9.65 8.22
N ASN A 431 -18.74 10.38 7.62
CA ASN A 431 -18.48 11.25 6.46
C ASN A 431 -17.42 12.32 6.79
N THR A 432 -17.44 12.90 7.99
CA THR A 432 -16.44 13.87 8.43
C THR A 432 -15.07 13.21 8.60
N VAL A 433 -15.03 11.98 9.12
CA VAL A 433 -13.78 11.18 9.18
C VAL A 433 -13.23 10.94 7.78
N GLN A 434 -14.07 10.51 6.83
CA GLN A 434 -13.68 10.29 5.44
C GLN A 434 -13.11 11.55 4.79
N GLN A 435 -13.80 12.69 4.91
CA GLN A 435 -13.33 13.95 4.31
C GLN A 435 -12.01 14.43 4.94
N ARG A 436 -11.81 14.25 6.26
CA ARG A 436 -10.52 14.53 6.92
C ARG A 436 -9.42 13.60 6.41
N LEU A 437 -9.68 12.30 6.27
CA LEU A 437 -8.72 11.34 5.74
C LEU A 437 -8.29 11.69 4.31
N LEU A 438 -9.23 12.02 3.43
CA LEU A 438 -8.92 12.48 2.07
C LEU A 438 -8.08 13.76 2.08
N ARG A 439 -8.39 14.71 2.98
CA ARG A 439 -7.61 15.95 3.16
C ARG A 439 -6.21 15.69 3.71
N GLU A 440 -6.01 14.63 4.47
CA GLU A 440 -4.70 14.17 4.96
C GLU A 440 -3.98 13.23 3.98
N GLY A 441 -4.46 13.12 2.74
CA GLY A 441 -3.78 12.41 1.66
C GLY A 441 -4.06 10.91 1.59
N CYS A 442 -4.96 10.38 2.43
CA CYS A 442 -5.47 9.02 2.25
C CYS A 442 -6.32 8.92 0.97
N PHE A 443 -6.51 7.68 0.52
CA PHE A 443 -7.41 7.35 -0.58
C PHE A 443 -8.43 6.33 -0.08
N LEU A 444 -9.67 6.53 -0.50
CA LEU A 444 -10.79 5.65 -0.21
C LEU A 444 -11.41 5.27 -1.57
N PRO A 445 -11.43 3.99 -1.96
CA PRO A 445 -11.95 3.54 -3.25
C PRO A 445 -13.32 4.13 -3.63
N ASN A 446 -14.20 4.29 -2.64
CA ASN A 446 -15.61 4.64 -2.85
C ASN A 446 -15.96 6.06 -2.40
N VAL A 447 -14.97 6.86 -1.97
CA VAL A 447 -15.20 8.22 -1.46
C VAL A 447 -14.28 9.22 -2.16
N ARG A 448 -14.84 10.38 -2.51
CA ARG A 448 -14.11 11.50 -3.09
C ARG A 448 -14.23 12.75 -2.21
N ASN A 449 -13.39 13.74 -2.47
CA ASN A 449 -13.47 15.03 -1.80
C ASN A 449 -14.81 15.71 -2.12
N GLU A 450 -15.61 15.91 -1.08
CA GLU A 450 -16.87 16.62 -1.12
C GLU A 450 -16.92 17.79 -0.14
N ASP A 451 -15.78 18.17 0.43
CA ASP A 451 -15.65 19.30 1.36
C ASP A 451 -16.15 20.61 0.72
N PRO A 452 -17.20 21.25 1.25
CA PRO A 452 -17.72 22.51 0.72
C PRO A 452 -16.83 23.71 1.06
N LEU A 453 -15.89 23.57 2.00
CA LEU A 453 -14.92 24.62 2.36
C LEU A 453 -13.72 24.66 1.41
N ASP A 454 -13.54 23.62 0.58
CA ASP A 454 -12.50 23.59 -0.43
C ASP A 454 -12.90 24.49 -1.63
N LEU A 455 -12.41 25.72 -1.59
CA LEU A 455 -12.63 26.74 -2.61
C LEU A 455 -12.16 26.29 -3.99
N ALA A 456 -11.16 25.39 -4.09
CA ALA A 456 -10.66 24.93 -5.37
C ALA A 456 -11.74 24.26 -6.23
N ARG A 457 -12.70 23.59 -5.60
CA ARG A 457 -13.79 22.89 -6.29
C ARG A 457 -14.76 23.83 -7.02
N ALA A 458 -14.83 25.09 -6.59
CA ALA A 458 -15.64 26.12 -7.24
C ALA A 458 -14.85 26.92 -8.29
N ALA A 459 -13.54 26.68 -8.44
CA ALA A 459 -12.69 27.44 -9.35
C ALA A 459 -12.84 26.98 -10.80
N LYS A 460 -12.75 27.93 -11.73
CA LYS A 460 -12.42 27.65 -13.13
C LYS A 460 -10.91 27.39 -13.21
N VAL A 461 -10.54 26.23 -13.76
CA VAL A 461 -9.14 25.82 -13.86
C VAL A 461 -8.63 25.95 -15.29
N SER A 462 -7.43 26.49 -15.45
CA SER A 462 -6.71 26.55 -16.73
C SER A 462 -5.23 26.29 -16.52
N ALA A 463 -4.52 25.88 -17.57
CA ALA A 463 -3.08 25.68 -17.53
C ALA A 463 -2.40 26.28 -18.76
N THR A 464 -1.09 26.51 -18.67
CA THR A 464 -0.27 26.95 -19.81
C THR A 464 -0.24 25.92 -20.92
N SER A 465 -0.36 24.64 -20.57
CA SER A 465 -0.50 23.54 -21.52
C SER A 465 -1.12 22.31 -20.84
N GLU A 466 -1.53 21.34 -21.67
CA GLU A 466 -2.07 20.05 -21.25
C GLU A 466 -1.51 18.97 -22.18
N SER A 467 -1.02 17.87 -21.61
CA SER A 467 -0.55 16.72 -22.37
C SER A 467 -1.73 15.97 -23.01
N LEU A 468 -1.53 15.48 -24.23
CA LEU A 468 -2.47 14.59 -24.92
C LEU A 468 -1.91 13.19 -24.98
N PHE A 469 -2.71 12.18 -24.65
CA PHE A 469 -2.30 10.81 -24.85
C PHE A 469 -2.40 10.44 -26.34
N ARG A 470 -1.25 10.30 -26.99
CA ARG A 470 -1.12 9.90 -28.41
C ARG A 470 -0.79 8.41 -28.56
N GLY A 471 -0.31 7.80 -27.48
CA GLY A 471 0.33 6.49 -27.49
C GLY A 471 1.75 6.53 -26.97
N VAL A 472 2.28 5.34 -26.70
CA VAL A 472 3.63 5.10 -26.23
C VAL A 472 4.18 3.85 -26.93
N GLY A 473 5.44 3.89 -27.36
CA GLY A 473 6.10 2.81 -28.09
C GLY A 473 7.34 2.28 -27.36
N PRO A 474 7.97 1.21 -27.85
CA PRO A 474 9.23 0.69 -27.31
C PRO A 474 10.36 1.72 -27.37
N GLU A 475 10.29 2.66 -28.33
CA GLU A 475 11.24 3.76 -28.52
C GLU A 475 11.05 4.92 -27.55
N SER A 476 9.93 4.98 -26.83
CA SER A 476 9.64 6.06 -25.90
C SER A 476 10.61 6.03 -24.71
N VAL A 477 10.99 7.20 -24.21
CA VAL A 477 11.84 7.32 -23.02
C VAL A 477 11.03 8.01 -21.94
N GLY A 478 10.80 7.32 -20.81
CA GLY A 478 10.06 7.86 -19.67
C GLY A 478 10.95 8.05 -18.46
N ALA A 479 10.54 8.92 -17.55
CA ALA A 479 11.25 9.18 -16.30
C ALA A 479 10.93 8.10 -15.24
N HIS A 480 11.28 6.85 -15.54
CA HIS A 480 11.10 5.69 -14.67
C HIS A 480 12.43 5.09 -14.22
N GLU A 481 13.55 5.77 -14.51
CA GLU A 481 14.89 5.42 -14.08
C GLU A 481 14.95 5.31 -12.54
N GLY A 482 15.60 4.26 -12.02
CA GLY A 482 15.70 4.00 -10.57
C GLY A 482 14.58 3.15 -9.96
N LEU A 483 13.52 2.81 -10.71
CA LEU A 483 12.56 1.78 -10.28
C LEU A 483 13.14 0.38 -10.57
N SER A 484 13.75 -0.22 -9.56
CA SER A 484 14.19 -1.61 -9.61
C SER A 484 13.00 -2.56 -9.84
N PHE A 485 13.23 -3.61 -10.62
CA PHE A 485 12.25 -4.67 -10.83
C PHE A 485 12.23 -5.59 -9.62
N TRP A 486 11.05 -6.13 -9.30
CA TRP A 486 10.98 -7.23 -8.34
C TRP A 486 11.74 -8.40 -8.94
N ARG A 487 12.75 -8.89 -8.22
CA ARG A 487 13.80 -9.77 -8.77
C ARG A 487 13.27 -11.14 -9.22
N ASP A 488 12.07 -11.50 -8.77
CA ASP A 488 11.43 -12.78 -9.09
C ASP A 488 10.51 -12.66 -10.33
N GLN A 489 10.38 -11.46 -10.94
CA GLN A 489 9.67 -11.21 -12.20
C GLN A 489 10.58 -10.42 -13.15
N ALA A 490 11.48 -11.13 -13.83
CA ALA A 490 12.14 -10.55 -15.00
C ALA A 490 11.05 -10.16 -16.00
N VAL A 491 10.87 -8.87 -16.30
CA VAL A 491 9.98 -8.46 -17.39
C VAL A 491 10.73 -8.80 -18.67
N PRO A 492 10.29 -9.79 -19.46
CA PRO A 492 10.83 -9.91 -20.80
C PRO A 492 10.43 -8.61 -21.51
N LEU A 493 11.40 -7.88 -22.07
CA LEU A 493 11.10 -6.74 -22.96
C LEU A 493 10.20 -7.14 -24.15
N ARG A 494 9.99 -8.46 -24.31
CA ARG A 494 9.17 -9.10 -25.32
C ARG A 494 8.70 -10.46 -24.79
N GLU A 495 7.40 -10.59 -24.53
CA GLU A 495 6.76 -11.86 -24.17
C GLU A 495 5.70 -12.20 -25.22
N GLU A 496 5.68 -13.46 -25.64
CA GLU A 496 4.64 -14.03 -26.51
C GLU A 496 3.26 -13.87 -25.85
N LEU A 497 2.20 -13.77 -26.64
CA LEU A 497 0.82 -13.74 -26.16
C LEU A 497 0.40 -15.16 -25.77
N LEU A 498 1.03 -15.73 -24.75
CA LEU A 498 0.72 -17.06 -24.22
C LEU A 498 -0.65 -17.11 -23.51
N GLN A 499 -1.20 -15.95 -23.19
CA GLN A 499 -2.48 -15.76 -22.53
C GLN A 499 -3.10 -14.46 -23.04
N ARG A 500 -4.41 -14.27 -22.81
CA ARG A 500 -5.07 -12.99 -23.05
C ARG A 500 -4.33 -11.88 -22.30
N ARG A 501 -4.06 -10.78 -23.00
CA ARG A 501 -3.37 -9.60 -22.45
C ARG A 501 -4.21 -8.35 -22.67
N GLY A 502 -4.47 -7.61 -21.60
CA GLY A 502 -5.32 -6.41 -21.58
C GLY A 502 -4.51 -5.14 -21.35
N GLN A 503 -4.93 -4.04 -21.96
CA GLN A 503 -4.34 -2.71 -21.78
C GLN A 503 -5.42 -1.66 -21.55
N TRP A 504 -5.35 -0.95 -20.44
CA TRP A 504 -6.27 0.16 -20.12
C TRP A 504 -5.81 1.42 -20.82
N VAL A 505 -6.76 2.11 -21.43
CA VAL A 505 -6.54 3.38 -22.12
C VAL A 505 -7.54 4.38 -21.61
N ALA A 506 -7.04 5.51 -21.12
CA ALA A 506 -7.88 6.62 -20.72
C ALA A 506 -8.44 7.29 -21.99
N VAL A 507 -9.77 7.30 -22.13
CA VAL A 507 -10.49 7.92 -23.25
C VAL A 507 -11.16 9.20 -22.75
N GLY A 508 -10.76 10.33 -23.33
CA GLY A 508 -11.16 11.67 -22.89
C GLY A 508 -11.49 12.52 -24.11
N GLY A 509 -12.77 12.47 -24.51
CA GLY A 509 -13.28 13.11 -25.73
C GLY A 509 -14.34 12.26 -26.43
N ASP A 510 -15.01 12.85 -27.42
CA ASP A 510 -16.20 12.26 -28.04
C ASP A 510 -15.89 11.11 -29.03
N THR A 511 -14.62 10.89 -29.38
CA THR A 511 -14.23 9.89 -30.40
C THR A 511 -12.88 9.24 -30.13
N LEU A 512 -12.83 7.93 -30.37
CA LEU A 512 -11.61 7.15 -30.60
C LEU A 512 -11.85 6.37 -31.90
N ARG A 513 -11.10 6.71 -32.96
CA ARG A 513 -11.29 6.16 -34.31
C ARG A 513 -10.46 4.90 -34.53
N SER A 514 -9.20 4.91 -34.10
CA SER A 514 -8.35 3.76 -34.25
C SER A 514 -7.34 3.59 -33.12
N VAL A 515 -6.92 2.34 -32.95
CA VAL A 515 -5.84 1.94 -32.05
C VAL A 515 -4.82 1.14 -32.85
N ARG A 516 -3.54 1.42 -32.62
CA ARG A 516 -2.42 0.69 -33.23
C ARG A 516 -1.65 -0.04 -32.15
N PHE A 517 -1.35 -1.31 -32.37
CA PHE A 517 -0.61 -2.17 -31.46
C PHE A 517 0.78 -2.45 -32.02
N CYS A 518 1.84 -2.34 -31.21
CA CYS A 518 3.18 -2.72 -31.63
C CYS A 518 3.37 -4.22 -31.40
N LEU A 519 3.29 -5.00 -32.47
CA LEU A 519 3.32 -6.47 -32.46
C LEU A 519 4.49 -7.00 -33.28
N SER A 520 4.93 -8.21 -32.96
CA SER A 520 5.83 -8.96 -33.83
C SER A 520 5.31 -10.36 -34.06
N ASN A 521 5.51 -10.84 -35.29
CA ASN A 521 5.27 -12.23 -35.68
C ASN A 521 6.61 -12.79 -36.16
N ARG A 522 7.13 -13.80 -35.44
CA ARG A 522 8.45 -14.40 -35.73
C ARG A 522 8.36 -15.63 -36.63
N THR A 523 7.15 -16.05 -36.99
CA THR A 523 6.97 -17.14 -37.93
C THR A 523 7.19 -16.66 -39.37
N THR A 524 7.23 -17.61 -40.30
CA THR A 524 7.34 -17.33 -41.73
C THR A 524 5.99 -17.11 -42.40
N HIS A 525 4.88 -17.14 -41.64
CA HIS A 525 3.52 -17.08 -42.16
C HIS A 525 2.72 -15.98 -41.47
N VAL A 526 1.66 -15.51 -42.11
CA VAL A 526 0.76 -14.52 -41.52
C VAL A 526 0.05 -15.12 -40.31
N GLN A 527 -0.05 -14.35 -39.23
CA GLN A 527 -0.74 -14.71 -38.01
C GLN A 527 -2.02 -13.89 -37.85
N HIS A 528 -3.00 -14.46 -37.16
CA HIS A 528 -4.26 -13.80 -36.85
C HIS A 528 -4.44 -13.72 -35.33
N VAL A 529 -4.69 -12.52 -34.81
CA VAL A 529 -4.88 -12.27 -33.38
C VAL A 529 -6.24 -11.63 -33.17
N GLU A 530 -7.08 -12.22 -32.33
CA GLU A 530 -8.35 -11.61 -31.95
C GLU A 530 -8.10 -10.43 -30.99
N VAL A 531 -8.77 -9.31 -31.26
CA VAL A 531 -8.75 -8.11 -30.42
C VAL A 531 -10.17 -7.78 -29.96
N ARG A 532 -10.31 -7.35 -28.71
CA ARG A 532 -11.57 -6.87 -28.13
C ARG A 532 -11.37 -5.53 -27.43
N ALA A 533 -12.31 -4.61 -27.63
CA ALA A 533 -12.46 -3.42 -26.80
C ALA A 533 -13.49 -3.73 -25.72
N MET A 534 -13.13 -3.52 -24.46
CA MET A 534 -13.91 -3.88 -23.29
C MET A 534 -14.28 -2.63 -22.51
N ARG A 535 -15.54 -2.54 -22.08
CA ARG A 535 -16.03 -1.55 -21.12
C ARG A 535 -15.53 -1.94 -19.74
N VAL A 536 -14.87 -1.01 -19.05
CA VAL A 536 -14.35 -1.20 -17.69
C VAL A 536 -14.70 0.02 -16.83
N LYS A 537 -14.93 -0.19 -15.53
CA LYS A 537 -15.26 0.91 -14.61
C LYS A 537 -14.03 1.68 -14.12
N HIS A 538 -12.95 0.96 -13.86
CA HIS A 538 -11.71 1.49 -13.30
C HIS A 538 -10.51 0.61 -13.66
N ILE A 539 -9.30 1.04 -13.32
CA ILE A 539 -8.05 0.33 -13.63
C ILE A 539 -7.89 -1.03 -12.92
N TRP A 540 -8.65 -1.30 -11.85
CA TRP A 540 -8.65 -2.58 -11.13
C TRP A 540 -9.80 -3.50 -11.54
N ASP A 541 -10.51 -3.19 -12.64
CA ASP A 541 -11.63 -3.99 -13.15
C ASP A 541 -11.10 -5.22 -13.89
N TYR A 542 -10.66 -6.20 -13.09
CA TYR A 542 -9.95 -7.40 -13.54
C TYR A 542 -10.88 -8.55 -13.90
N VAL A 543 -12.17 -8.29 -14.11
CA VAL A 543 -13.11 -9.30 -14.60
C VAL A 543 -13.06 -9.37 -16.13
N VAL A 544 -13.33 -10.55 -16.66
CA VAL A 544 -13.60 -10.76 -18.08
C VAL A 544 -15.01 -11.34 -18.23
N ASP A 545 -15.91 -10.56 -18.83
CA ASP A 545 -17.27 -10.98 -19.15
C ASP A 545 -17.60 -10.54 -20.59
N ASP A 546 -18.31 -11.38 -21.34
CA ASP A 546 -18.71 -11.07 -22.71
C ASP A 546 -19.70 -9.88 -22.77
N SER A 547 -20.45 -9.61 -21.69
CA SER A 547 -21.32 -8.44 -21.58
C SER A 547 -20.54 -7.11 -21.57
N MET A 548 -19.24 -7.15 -21.35
CA MET A 548 -18.37 -5.96 -21.33
C MET A 548 -17.83 -5.63 -22.74
N VAL A 549 -17.99 -6.50 -23.74
CA VAL A 549 -17.44 -6.29 -25.08
C VAL A 549 -18.13 -5.12 -25.78
N LEU A 550 -17.36 -4.09 -26.13
CA LEU A 550 -17.81 -2.95 -26.94
C LEU A 550 -17.65 -3.21 -28.44
N ALA A 551 -16.55 -3.86 -28.82
CA ALA A 551 -16.24 -4.20 -30.21
C ALA A 551 -15.20 -5.33 -30.25
N GLY A 552 -15.17 -6.09 -31.34
CA GLY A 552 -14.14 -7.09 -31.60
C GLY A 552 -13.74 -7.14 -33.07
N ALA A 553 -12.51 -7.59 -33.33
CA ALA A 553 -11.99 -7.81 -34.67
C ALA A 553 -10.89 -8.87 -34.67
N THR A 554 -10.44 -9.27 -35.86
CA THR A 554 -9.25 -10.11 -36.05
C THR A 554 -8.18 -9.26 -36.72
N LEU A 555 -7.04 -9.11 -36.05
CA LEU A 555 -5.87 -8.44 -36.57
C LEU A 555 -5.04 -9.41 -37.41
N THR A 556 -4.61 -8.94 -38.58
CA THR A 556 -3.65 -9.66 -39.42
C THR A 556 -2.24 -9.15 -39.12
N VAL A 557 -1.33 -10.05 -38.76
CA VAL A 557 0.05 -9.73 -38.38
C VAL A 557 1.01 -10.46 -39.33
N ASP A 558 1.55 -9.73 -40.30
CA ASP A 558 2.55 -10.27 -41.24
C ASP A 558 3.86 -10.64 -40.53
N PRO A 559 4.68 -11.56 -41.08
CA PRO A 559 6.03 -11.82 -40.56
C PRO A 559 6.87 -10.54 -40.43
N GLY A 560 7.42 -10.29 -39.25
CA GLY A 560 8.24 -9.10 -39.00
C GLY A 560 8.32 -8.69 -37.53
N ASP A 561 9.17 -7.71 -37.25
CA ASP A 561 9.44 -7.21 -35.89
C ASP A 561 8.93 -5.78 -35.67
N GLN A 562 8.37 -5.50 -34.48
CA GLN A 562 7.91 -4.19 -34.02
C GLN A 562 7.01 -3.45 -35.02
N GLN A 563 6.05 -4.17 -35.58
CA GLN A 563 5.11 -3.66 -36.56
C GLN A 563 3.92 -2.98 -35.88
N TRP A 564 3.45 -1.85 -36.42
CA TRP A 564 2.30 -1.13 -35.90
C TRP A 564 1.01 -1.57 -36.63
N ILE A 565 0.29 -2.51 -36.02
CA ILE A 565 -0.93 -3.08 -36.58
C ILE A 565 -2.13 -2.21 -36.21
N ASN A 566 -2.83 -1.66 -37.21
CA ASN A 566 -3.94 -0.74 -37.01
C ASN A 566 -5.29 -1.46 -36.94
N TRP A 567 -6.06 -1.14 -35.90
CA TRP A 567 -7.47 -1.47 -35.78
C TRP A 567 -8.32 -0.20 -35.85
N THR A 568 -9.11 -0.06 -36.91
CA THR A 568 -10.16 0.97 -36.98
C THR A 568 -11.38 0.47 -36.21
N LEU A 569 -11.81 1.23 -35.21
CA LEU A 569 -12.97 0.90 -34.40
C LEU A 569 -14.26 1.05 -35.21
N PRO A 570 -15.29 0.24 -34.93
CA PRO A 570 -16.59 0.38 -35.57
C PRO A 570 -17.21 1.76 -35.30
N GLU A 571 -17.90 2.31 -36.29
CA GLU A 571 -18.72 3.52 -36.09
C GLU A 571 -19.83 3.25 -35.07
N GLY A 572 -20.13 4.24 -34.22
CA GLY A 572 -21.20 4.15 -33.23
C GLY A 572 -20.84 3.38 -31.95
N ILE A 573 -19.56 3.04 -31.73
CA ILE A 573 -19.10 2.49 -30.45
C ILE A 573 -19.35 3.48 -29.31
N GLU A 574 -20.05 3.03 -28.26
CA GLU A 574 -20.34 3.84 -27.08
C GLU A 574 -19.15 3.85 -26.13
N LEU A 575 -18.32 4.88 -26.24
CA LEU A 575 -17.18 5.11 -25.35
C LEU A 575 -17.60 5.93 -24.13
N PRO A 576 -16.93 5.77 -22.98
CA PRO A 576 -17.12 6.69 -21.86
C PRO A 576 -16.66 8.09 -22.26
N GLN A 577 -17.39 9.13 -21.83
CA GLN A 577 -16.99 10.53 -22.06
C GLN A 577 -15.65 10.85 -21.37
N GLN A 578 -15.49 10.33 -20.15
CA GLN A 578 -14.25 10.26 -19.40
C GLN A 578 -14.24 8.91 -18.68
N GLY A 579 -13.23 8.10 -18.95
CA GLY A 579 -13.10 6.78 -18.33
C GLY A 579 -12.13 5.89 -19.08
N TYR A 580 -12.08 4.62 -18.69
CA TYR A 580 -11.17 3.66 -19.31
C TYR A 580 -11.89 2.77 -20.33
N VAL A 581 -11.16 2.42 -21.38
CA VAL A 581 -11.46 1.28 -22.25
C VAL A 581 -10.28 0.32 -22.14
N ARG A 582 -10.57 -0.98 -22.00
CA ARG A 582 -9.53 -2.01 -21.97
C ARG A 582 -9.46 -2.70 -23.33
N PHE A 583 -8.28 -2.77 -23.92
CA PHE A 583 -8.03 -3.48 -25.17
C PHE A 583 -7.38 -4.83 -24.87
N ASP A 584 -8.11 -5.91 -25.15
CA ASP A 584 -7.67 -7.28 -24.95
C ASP A 584 -7.18 -7.86 -26.28
N LEU A 585 -5.93 -8.35 -26.31
CA LEU A 585 -5.44 -9.26 -27.36
C LEU A 585 -5.48 -10.68 -26.82
N LEU A 586 -6.11 -11.60 -27.56
CA LEU A 586 -6.21 -13.00 -27.15
C LEU A 586 -4.92 -13.77 -27.43
N GLU A 587 -4.85 -14.99 -26.88
CA GLU A 587 -3.71 -15.87 -26.98
C GLU A 587 -3.31 -16.15 -28.45
N ASN A 588 -2.03 -15.94 -28.74
CA ASN A 588 -1.36 -16.36 -29.96
C ASN A 588 0.15 -16.50 -29.65
N ALA A 589 0.62 -17.74 -29.48
CA ALA A 589 2.00 -18.04 -29.07
C ALA A 589 3.06 -17.58 -30.09
N ASP A 590 2.68 -17.31 -31.33
CA ASP A 590 3.58 -16.87 -32.40
C ASP A 590 3.72 -15.34 -32.49
N VAL A 591 2.91 -14.59 -31.72
CA VAL A 591 2.86 -13.13 -31.72
C VAL A 591 3.24 -12.58 -30.34
N SER A 592 4.08 -11.55 -30.32
CA SER A 592 4.44 -10.83 -29.09
C SER A 592 3.95 -9.39 -29.13
N TRP A 593 3.33 -8.90 -28.04
CA TRP A 593 3.03 -7.48 -27.85
C TRP A 593 4.15 -6.82 -27.03
N HIS A 594 4.78 -5.80 -27.59
CA HIS A 594 5.92 -5.13 -26.96
C HIS A 594 5.50 -4.28 -25.76
N VAL A 595 6.38 -4.24 -24.75
CA VAL A 595 6.28 -3.28 -23.65
C VAL A 595 6.77 -1.91 -24.15
N ALA A 596 6.12 -0.85 -23.71
CA ALA A 596 6.54 0.50 -24.02
C ALA A 596 7.81 0.90 -23.25
N GLY A 597 8.65 1.76 -23.83
CA GLY A 597 9.86 2.28 -23.15
C GLY A 597 9.57 3.37 -22.11
N ALA A 598 8.30 3.76 -21.95
CA ALA A 598 7.84 4.67 -20.92
C ALA A 598 6.54 4.15 -20.29
N ILE A 599 6.32 4.50 -19.02
CA ILE A 599 5.05 4.25 -18.34
C ILE A 599 4.20 5.49 -18.44
N GLU A 600 3.01 5.36 -19.01
CA GLU A 600 2.08 6.48 -19.14
C GLU A 600 1.06 6.45 -17.98
N PRO A 601 0.90 7.54 -17.21
CA PRO A 601 0.04 7.55 -16.03
C PRO A 601 -1.38 7.05 -16.30
N GLY A 602 -1.81 6.05 -15.53
CA GLY A 602 -3.14 5.43 -15.65
C GLY A 602 -3.33 4.44 -16.80
N HIS A 603 -2.31 4.19 -17.64
CA HIS A 603 -2.39 3.28 -18.78
C HIS A 603 -1.70 1.95 -18.46
N VAL A 604 -2.32 1.17 -17.59
CA VAL A 604 -1.79 -0.10 -17.07
C VAL A 604 -2.15 -1.30 -17.95
N SER A 605 -1.41 -2.40 -17.81
CA SER A 605 -1.71 -3.66 -18.46
C SER A 605 -2.01 -4.79 -17.47
N ALA A 606 -2.70 -5.83 -17.95
CA ALA A 606 -3.06 -7.03 -17.23
C ALA A 606 -2.95 -8.27 -18.12
N PHE A 607 -2.94 -9.45 -17.51
CA PHE A 607 -3.06 -10.73 -18.20
C PHE A 607 -4.13 -11.61 -17.53
N GLU A 608 -4.69 -12.55 -18.29
CA GLU A 608 -5.69 -13.51 -17.78
C GLU A 608 -4.98 -14.60 -16.97
N MET A 609 -5.06 -14.51 -15.64
CA MET A 609 -4.39 -15.45 -14.75
C MET A 609 -5.17 -16.77 -14.59
N ALA A 610 -6.49 -16.70 -14.74
CA ALA A 610 -7.42 -17.82 -14.74
C ALA A 610 -8.65 -17.44 -15.56
N PRO A 611 -9.46 -18.40 -16.06
CA PRO A 611 -10.62 -18.10 -16.87
C PRO A 611 -11.54 -17.06 -16.22
N GLY A 612 -11.78 -15.93 -16.88
CA GLY A 612 -12.65 -14.87 -16.36
C GLY A 612 -11.97 -13.88 -15.41
N LYS A 613 -10.70 -14.10 -15.03
CA LYS A 613 -9.98 -13.32 -14.02
C LYS A 613 -8.62 -12.83 -14.52
N MET A 614 -8.42 -11.52 -14.47
CA MET A 614 -7.18 -10.85 -14.83
C MET A 614 -6.36 -10.46 -13.59
N ARG A 615 -5.07 -10.21 -13.81
CA ARG A 615 -4.18 -9.56 -12.83
C ARG A 615 -3.31 -8.56 -13.55
N ARG A 616 -2.82 -7.52 -12.86
CA ARG A 616 -1.80 -6.63 -13.41
C ARG A 616 -0.67 -7.44 -14.08
N TYR A 617 -0.22 -6.99 -15.23
CA TYR A 617 0.87 -7.63 -15.95
C TYR A 617 2.19 -7.04 -15.49
N SER A 618 3.04 -7.90 -14.93
CA SER A 618 4.31 -7.52 -14.31
C SER A 618 4.11 -6.37 -13.31
N SER A 619 4.92 -5.30 -13.37
CA SER A 619 4.84 -4.15 -12.49
C SER A 619 3.70 -3.18 -12.81
N GLY A 620 2.67 -3.59 -13.57
CA GLY A 620 1.68 -2.67 -14.14
C GLY A 620 2.26 -1.80 -15.26
N VAL A 621 3.10 -2.38 -16.12
CA VAL A 621 3.73 -1.68 -17.25
C VAL A 621 2.71 -1.23 -18.29
N THR A 622 3.07 -0.27 -19.14
CA THR A 622 2.27 0.09 -20.32
C THR A 622 2.74 -0.73 -21.52
N LEU A 623 1.83 -1.37 -22.22
CA LEU A 623 2.10 -2.04 -23.50
C LEU A 623 2.13 -1.01 -24.63
N ALA A 624 2.94 -1.27 -25.65
CA ALA A 624 3.13 -0.33 -26.74
C ALA A 624 1.87 -0.22 -27.61
N LEU A 625 1.22 0.95 -27.56
CA LEU A 625 0.03 1.26 -28.33
C LEU A 625 0.02 2.72 -28.80
N ARG A 626 -0.76 3.03 -29.84
CA ARG A 626 -1.08 4.39 -30.26
C ARG A 626 -2.57 4.56 -30.51
N VAL A 627 -3.07 5.76 -30.25
CA VAL A 627 -4.49 6.10 -30.40
C VAL A 627 -4.67 7.23 -31.40
N ASP A 628 -5.80 7.23 -32.08
CA ASP A 628 -6.19 8.29 -33.00
C ASP A 628 -7.71 8.54 -32.91
N PRO A 629 -8.17 9.79 -32.71
CA PRO A 629 -7.36 10.97 -32.37
C PRO A 629 -6.69 10.85 -30.97
N PRO A 630 -5.71 11.71 -30.65
CA PRO A 630 -5.16 11.79 -29.30
C PRO A 630 -6.21 12.12 -28.24
N GLN A 631 -6.07 11.53 -27.05
CA GLN A 631 -7.06 11.60 -25.98
C GLN A 631 -6.72 12.69 -24.95
N ARG A 632 -7.71 13.45 -24.51
CA ARG A 632 -7.58 14.53 -23.51
C ARG A 632 -7.77 14.00 -22.10
N CYS A 633 -6.84 13.16 -21.65
CA CYS A 633 -6.91 12.55 -20.33
C CYS A 633 -6.10 13.30 -19.25
N PHE A 634 -5.42 14.40 -19.56
CA PHE A 634 -4.60 15.13 -18.58
C PHE A 634 -4.97 16.62 -18.42
N ALA A 635 -6.26 16.93 -18.58
CA ALA A 635 -6.77 18.29 -18.53
C ALA A 635 -6.55 18.96 -17.16
N ALA A 636 -6.41 20.29 -17.16
CA ALA A 636 -6.20 21.09 -15.96
C ALA A 636 -7.33 20.94 -14.95
N SER A 637 -8.57 20.76 -15.40
CA SER A 637 -9.74 20.56 -14.53
C SER A 637 -9.64 19.32 -13.63
N ASN A 638 -8.80 18.34 -13.98
CA ASN A 638 -8.63 17.12 -13.18
C ASN A 638 -8.16 17.39 -11.75
N VAL A 639 -7.45 18.50 -11.49
CA VAL A 639 -6.94 18.84 -10.13
C VAL A 639 -8.03 19.18 -9.11
N THR A 640 -9.28 19.29 -9.57
CA THR A 640 -10.46 19.56 -8.74
C THR A 640 -11.45 18.38 -8.73
N SER A 641 -11.03 17.22 -9.27
CA SER A 641 -11.87 16.01 -9.34
C SER A 641 -12.22 15.40 -7.99
N GLY A 642 -11.47 15.75 -6.94
CA GLY A 642 -11.60 15.18 -5.61
C GLY A 642 -10.99 13.79 -5.46
N GLN A 643 -10.22 13.33 -6.45
CA GLN A 643 -9.49 12.07 -6.44
C GLN A 643 -8.01 12.34 -6.71
N THR A 644 -7.13 11.61 -6.02
CA THR A 644 -5.68 11.91 -6.04
C THR A 644 -4.83 10.87 -6.76
N ARG A 645 -5.45 9.97 -7.56
CA ARG A 645 -4.74 8.89 -8.26
C ARG A 645 -5.49 8.43 -9.51
N PRO A 646 -4.82 7.71 -10.43
CA PRO A 646 -5.49 7.01 -11.51
C PRO A 646 -6.32 5.87 -10.91
N HIS A 647 -7.64 5.95 -11.02
CA HIS A 647 -8.57 4.93 -10.51
C HIS A 647 -9.72 4.72 -11.51
N ALA A 648 -10.81 5.48 -11.37
CA ALA A 648 -11.90 5.52 -12.36
C ALA A 648 -11.57 6.42 -13.56
N TRP A 649 -10.66 7.37 -13.37
CA TRP A 649 -10.09 8.24 -14.38
C TRP A 649 -8.63 8.55 -14.03
N THR A 650 -7.88 9.22 -14.90
CA THR A 650 -6.48 9.60 -14.63
C THR A 650 -6.36 10.55 -13.44
N ASN A 651 -7.36 11.42 -13.25
CA ASN A 651 -7.44 12.43 -12.18
C ASN A 651 -6.20 13.32 -12.07
N LEU A 652 -5.44 13.47 -13.16
CA LEU A 652 -4.15 14.13 -13.18
C LEU A 652 -4.16 15.28 -14.18
N TRP A 653 -3.71 16.48 -13.77
CA TRP A 653 -3.19 17.43 -14.74
C TRP A 653 -1.73 17.09 -15.03
N ARG A 654 -1.38 17.06 -16.31
CA ARG A 654 0.00 16.88 -16.79
C ARG A 654 0.27 17.91 -17.87
N SER A 655 1.36 18.66 -17.74
CA SER A 655 1.77 19.64 -18.73
C SER A 655 2.35 18.98 -19.99
N ASP A 656 2.27 19.64 -21.13
CA ASP A 656 2.85 19.19 -22.39
C ASP A 656 4.37 19.00 -22.22
N PRO A 657 4.90 17.77 -22.39
CA PRO A 657 6.33 17.49 -22.23
C PRO A 657 7.20 18.13 -23.31
N ASP A 658 6.63 18.57 -24.44
CA ASP A 658 7.38 19.23 -25.52
C ASP A 658 7.66 20.72 -25.21
N LEU A 659 7.06 21.26 -24.15
CA LEU A 659 7.25 22.65 -23.70
C LEU A 659 8.12 22.71 -22.44
N SER A 660 9.07 23.64 -22.41
CA SER A 660 9.96 23.82 -21.26
C SER A 660 9.23 24.32 -20.01
N LEU A 661 9.68 23.90 -18.82
CA LEU A 661 9.35 24.56 -17.56
C LEU A 661 9.92 26.00 -17.56
N PRO A 662 9.27 26.98 -16.89
CA PRO A 662 8.14 26.80 -16.00
C PRO A 662 6.80 26.60 -16.72
N GLN A 663 5.96 25.76 -16.15
CA GLN A 663 4.58 25.56 -16.59
C GLN A 663 3.63 25.78 -15.42
N THR A 664 2.44 26.31 -15.71
CA THR A 664 1.57 26.89 -14.69
C THR A 664 0.16 26.35 -14.79
N LEU A 665 -0.44 26.09 -13.63
CA LEU A 665 -1.87 25.82 -13.48
C LEU A 665 -2.50 26.91 -12.62
N THR A 666 -3.65 27.44 -13.07
CA THR A 666 -4.33 28.61 -12.50
C THR A 666 -5.77 28.27 -12.14
N LEU A 667 -6.15 28.58 -10.90
CA LEU A 667 -7.51 28.61 -10.39
C LEU A 667 -8.03 30.04 -10.46
N THR A 668 -9.24 30.22 -10.97
CA THR A 668 -9.93 31.52 -11.04
C THR A 668 -11.33 31.39 -10.47
N TRP A 669 -11.68 32.28 -9.55
CA TRP A 669 -13.00 32.42 -8.96
C TRP A 669 -13.71 33.65 -9.54
N ASP A 670 -15.04 33.61 -9.52
CA ASP A 670 -15.84 34.75 -9.97
C ASP A 670 -15.85 35.89 -8.92
N GLU A 671 -15.59 35.56 -7.65
CA GLU A 671 -15.49 36.49 -6.52
C GLU A 671 -14.12 36.37 -5.82
N GLU A 672 -13.77 37.35 -4.99
CA GLU A 672 -12.57 37.28 -4.16
C GLU A 672 -12.81 36.44 -2.91
N HIS A 673 -11.86 35.57 -2.59
CA HIS A 673 -11.88 34.74 -1.39
C HIS A 673 -10.65 35.01 -0.53
N ALA A 674 -10.80 34.92 0.79
CA ALA A 674 -9.68 34.93 1.73
C ALA A 674 -9.06 33.54 1.80
N VAL A 675 -7.86 33.37 1.24
CA VAL A 675 -7.13 32.10 1.22
C VAL A 675 -6.12 32.05 2.35
N SER A 676 -6.10 30.95 3.10
CA SER A 676 -5.27 30.73 4.28
C SER A 676 -4.47 29.43 4.23
N VAL A 677 -5.02 28.37 3.63
CA VAL A 677 -4.36 27.08 3.50
C VAL A 677 -4.43 26.59 2.06
N ILE A 678 -3.31 26.08 1.55
CA ILE A 678 -3.19 25.52 0.22
C ILE A 678 -2.56 24.14 0.34
N ASP A 679 -3.32 23.11 -0.05
CA ASP A 679 -2.84 21.73 -0.10
C ASP A 679 -2.58 21.34 -1.56
N LEU A 680 -1.40 20.81 -1.84
CA LEU A 680 -0.99 20.35 -3.17
C LEU A 680 -0.66 18.86 -3.13
N THR A 681 -1.31 18.08 -3.99
CA THR A 681 -1.00 16.65 -4.17
C THR A 681 -0.35 16.43 -5.53
N PHE A 682 0.94 16.10 -5.54
CA PHE A 682 1.76 15.90 -6.73
C PHE A 682 1.73 14.44 -7.23
N ALA A 683 2.20 14.22 -8.46
CA ALA A 683 2.34 12.88 -9.02
C ALA A 683 3.53 12.08 -8.43
N GLY A 684 3.61 10.80 -8.79
CA GLY A 684 4.65 9.87 -8.34
C GLY A 684 4.26 9.01 -7.13
N HIS A 685 5.14 8.08 -6.78
CA HIS A 685 5.11 7.21 -5.59
C HIS A 685 3.91 6.25 -5.46
N LEU A 686 3.07 6.07 -6.49
CA LEU A 686 1.86 5.24 -6.42
C LEU A 686 1.93 3.91 -7.17
N LEU A 687 2.74 3.85 -8.23
CA LEU A 687 2.61 2.80 -9.23
C LEU A 687 2.94 1.40 -8.71
N ARG A 688 4.07 1.25 -8.01
CA ARG A 688 4.65 -0.05 -7.62
C ARG A 688 4.63 -0.23 -6.11
N GLU A 689 5.01 -1.41 -5.64
CA GLU A 689 5.32 -1.65 -4.23
C GLU A 689 6.63 -0.96 -3.83
N TYR A 690 6.76 -0.65 -2.54
CA TYR A 690 7.83 0.16 -1.98
C TYR A 690 9.24 -0.36 -2.22
N HIS A 691 9.45 -1.68 -2.16
CA HIS A 691 10.75 -2.31 -2.39
C HIS A 691 11.31 -2.12 -3.81
N ALA A 692 10.49 -1.63 -4.76
CA ALA A 692 10.95 -1.33 -6.11
C ALA A 692 11.82 -0.06 -6.16
N TYR A 693 11.87 0.72 -5.08
CA TYR A 693 12.46 2.05 -5.08
C TYR A 693 13.93 1.96 -4.65
N ALA A 694 14.83 2.48 -5.49
CA ALA A 694 16.26 2.48 -5.21
C ALA A 694 16.63 3.27 -3.94
N PRO A 695 17.86 3.11 -3.41
CA PRO A 695 18.41 4.03 -2.41
C PRO A 695 18.36 5.49 -2.88
N PHE A 696 18.11 6.41 -1.94
CA PHE A 696 18.01 7.85 -2.19
C PHE A 696 17.00 8.26 -3.27
N TYR A 697 16.02 7.40 -3.56
CA TYR A 697 15.11 7.59 -4.68
C TYR A 697 14.24 8.83 -4.52
N ARG A 698 14.13 9.58 -5.61
CA ARG A 698 13.20 10.70 -5.79
C ARG A 698 12.35 10.36 -7.01
N ASP A 699 11.03 10.30 -6.84
CA ASP A 699 10.16 9.94 -7.97
C ASP A 699 10.22 11.03 -9.04
N PRO A 700 10.64 10.72 -10.28
CA PRO A 700 10.83 11.75 -11.29
C PRO A 700 9.55 12.53 -11.63
N GLN A 701 8.37 11.94 -11.46
CA GLN A 701 7.08 12.59 -11.70
C GLN A 701 6.70 13.58 -10.60
N CYS A 702 7.35 13.53 -9.44
CA CYS A 702 7.09 14.44 -8.35
C CYS A 702 7.68 15.83 -8.66
N VAL A 703 6.87 16.87 -8.47
CA VAL A 703 7.30 18.26 -8.60
C VAL A 703 8.36 18.58 -7.54
N LYS A 704 9.48 19.15 -7.98
CA LYS A 704 10.63 19.48 -7.14
C LYS A 704 10.61 20.93 -6.68
N ASP A 705 10.51 21.86 -7.63
CA ASP A 705 10.54 23.28 -7.35
C ASP A 705 9.27 23.92 -7.89
N TYR A 706 8.59 24.68 -7.03
CA TYR A 706 7.38 25.40 -7.40
C TYR A 706 7.18 26.66 -6.56
N ASP A 707 6.46 27.60 -7.14
CA ASP A 707 5.96 28.79 -6.47
C ASP A 707 4.43 28.79 -6.48
N VAL A 708 3.82 29.26 -5.40
CA VAL A 708 2.40 29.59 -5.40
C VAL A 708 2.25 31.10 -5.42
N GLN A 709 1.50 31.58 -6.40
CA GLN A 709 1.28 32.99 -6.66
C GLN A 709 -0.21 33.30 -6.62
N VAL A 710 -0.55 34.47 -6.09
CA VAL A 710 -1.93 34.97 -6.05
C VAL A 710 -2.01 36.33 -6.73
N ASP A 711 -3.13 36.61 -7.36
CA ASP A 711 -3.37 37.90 -8.00
C ASP A 711 -3.91 38.88 -6.97
N VAL A 712 -3.15 39.93 -6.67
CA VAL A 712 -3.57 41.01 -5.77
C VAL A 712 -3.67 42.29 -6.58
N ARG A 713 -4.91 42.72 -6.85
CA ARG A 713 -5.21 43.93 -7.63
C ARG A 713 -4.55 43.94 -9.01
N GLY A 714 -4.57 42.80 -9.70
CA GLY A 714 -4.03 42.65 -11.07
C GLY A 714 -2.52 42.44 -11.14
N THR A 715 -1.85 42.22 -10.01
CA THR A 715 -0.42 41.89 -9.94
C THR A 715 -0.23 40.55 -9.24
N TRP A 716 0.49 39.63 -9.91
CA TRP A 716 0.89 38.36 -9.32
C TRP A 716 1.95 38.56 -8.23
N GLN A 717 1.68 38.02 -7.04
CA GLN A 717 2.59 38.01 -5.91
C GLN A 717 2.87 36.57 -5.48
N THR A 718 4.15 36.22 -5.30
CA THR A 718 4.55 34.92 -4.74
C THR A 718 4.29 34.93 -3.24
N VAL A 719 3.40 34.05 -2.77
CA VAL A 719 3.09 33.86 -1.36
C VAL A 719 3.84 32.68 -0.75
N LEU A 720 4.36 31.79 -1.59
CA LEU A 720 5.10 30.60 -1.19
C LEU A 720 6.09 30.21 -2.29
N SER A 721 7.31 29.85 -1.89
CA SER A 721 8.30 29.18 -2.74
C SER A 721 8.81 27.93 -2.04
N VAL A 722 8.72 26.80 -2.73
CA VAL A 722 9.24 25.52 -2.25
C VAL A 722 10.30 25.03 -3.21
N ARG A 723 11.40 24.52 -2.65
CA ARG A 723 12.52 23.96 -3.39
C ARG A 723 12.85 22.58 -2.87
N ASP A 724 13.37 21.73 -3.74
CA ASP A 724 13.79 20.36 -3.44
C ASP A 724 12.68 19.47 -2.82
N ASN A 725 11.43 19.63 -3.29
CA ASN A 725 10.34 18.78 -2.87
C ASN A 725 10.43 17.38 -3.48
N TYR A 726 10.06 16.39 -2.68
CA TYR A 726 9.89 15.01 -3.12
C TYR A 726 8.72 14.32 -2.41
N GLN A 727 7.98 15.06 -1.59
CA GLN A 727 6.79 14.58 -0.91
C GLN A 727 5.56 14.78 -1.81
N ARG A 728 4.65 13.80 -1.76
CA ARG A 728 3.43 13.78 -2.58
C ARG A 728 2.42 14.83 -2.14
N LEU A 729 2.09 14.87 -0.84
CA LEU A 729 1.19 15.87 -0.27
C LEU A 729 2.01 16.97 0.40
N ARG A 730 1.72 18.23 0.06
CA ARG A 730 2.30 19.41 0.69
C ARG A 730 1.20 20.36 1.14
N ARG A 731 1.10 20.56 2.46
CA ARG A 731 0.22 21.52 3.10
C ARG A 731 0.97 22.80 3.41
N HIS A 732 0.39 23.93 3.04
CA HIS A 732 0.97 25.24 3.25
C HIS A 732 -0.03 26.15 3.96
N SER A 733 0.30 26.55 5.19
CA SER A 733 -0.43 27.59 5.91
C SER A 733 0.22 28.93 5.61
N LEU A 734 -0.55 29.88 5.09
CA LEU A 734 -0.08 31.25 4.86
C LEU A 734 0.02 31.98 6.20
N PHE A 735 1.01 32.86 6.31
CA PHE A 735 1.21 33.67 7.53
C PHE A 735 -0.02 34.53 7.88
N ALA A 736 -0.70 35.05 6.86
CA ALA A 736 -1.97 35.74 6.97
C ALA A 736 -2.85 35.39 5.78
N PRO A 737 -4.19 35.41 5.92
CA PRO A 737 -5.09 35.21 4.80
C PRO A 737 -4.85 36.24 3.69
N VAL A 738 -4.83 35.78 2.44
CA VAL A 738 -4.69 36.64 1.26
C VAL A 738 -5.99 36.65 0.48
N VAL A 739 -6.56 37.84 0.27
CA VAL A 739 -7.78 38.03 -0.50
C VAL A 739 -7.43 38.04 -1.99
N THR A 740 -8.00 37.11 -2.75
CA THR A 740 -7.75 37.01 -4.20
C THR A 740 -8.89 36.30 -4.93
N SER A 741 -9.06 36.60 -6.21
CA SER A 741 -9.90 35.84 -7.14
C SER A 741 -9.09 34.92 -8.07
N LYS A 742 -7.75 34.88 -7.94
CA LYS A 742 -6.90 33.98 -8.74
C LYS A 742 -5.68 33.48 -7.97
N LEU A 743 -5.44 32.19 -8.09
CA LEU A 743 -4.26 31.52 -7.57
C LEU A 743 -3.62 30.70 -8.67
N ARG A 744 -2.30 30.66 -8.74
CA ARG A 744 -1.58 29.78 -9.66
C ARG A 744 -0.40 29.08 -9.01
N VAL A 745 -0.19 27.84 -9.41
CA VAL A 745 1.00 27.04 -9.08
C VAL A 745 1.93 27.08 -10.28
N VAL A 746 3.10 27.67 -10.11
CA VAL A 746 4.15 27.77 -11.13
C VAL A 746 5.19 26.70 -10.84
N VAL A 747 5.21 25.64 -11.63
CA VAL A 747 6.19 24.55 -11.49
C VAL A 747 7.43 24.90 -12.29
N THR A 748 8.57 25.02 -11.61
CA THR A 748 9.85 25.42 -12.22
C THR A 748 10.81 24.24 -12.42
N ALA A 749 10.66 23.16 -11.64
CA ALA A 749 11.43 21.93 -11.81
C ALA A 749 10.68 20.69 -11.29
N THR A 750 10.99 19.54 -11.86
CA THR A 750 10.59 18.21 -11.38
C THR A 750 11.82 17.43 -10.92
N ASN A 751 11.62 16.25 -10.35
CA ASN A 751 12.72 15.35 -10.01
C ASN A 751 13.25 14.53 -11.20
N GLY A 752 12.71 14.73 -12.41
CA GLY A 752 13.25 14.16 -13.65
C GLY A 752 12.26 14.03 -14.82
N ASP A 753 10.95 14.08 -14.58
CA ASP A 753 9.94 14.06 -15.65
C ASP A 753 9.89 15.41 -16.38
N PRO A 754 9.83 15.45 -17.73
CA PRO A 754 9.72 16.72 -18.45
C PRO A 754 8.41 17.47 -18.18
N SER A 755 7.36 16.78 -17.73
CA SER A 755 6.05 17.37 -17.43
C SER A 755 5.89 17.74 -15.96
N ALA A 756 5.31 18.91 -15.70
CA ALA A 756 4.69 19.22 -14.42
C ALA A 756 3.41 18.38 -14.25
N ALA A 757 3.20 17.81 -13.06
CA ALA A 757 2.08 16.89 -12.82
C ALA A 757 1.48 17.10 -11.41
N ILE A 758 0.17 17.37 -11.35
CA ILE A 758 -0.58 17.63 -10.11
C ILE A 758 -1.89 16.84 -10.14
N TYR A 759 -2.14 16.05 -9.09
CA TYR A 759 -3.38 15.30 -8.92
C TYR A 759 -4.47 16.17 -8.28
N GLU A 760 -4.14 17.01 -7.30
CA GLU A 760 -5.14 17.80 -6.60
C GLU A 760 -4.57 19.12 -6.06
N ILE A 761 -5.40 20.15 -6.09
CA ILE A 761 -5.19 21.40 -5.37
C ILE A 761 -6.42 21.64 -4.50
N ARG A 762 -6.21 21.88 -3.21
CA ARG A 762 -7.25 22.34 -2.30
C ARG A 762 -6.90 23.71 -1.74
N VAL A 763 -7.91 24.56 -1.57
CA VAL A 763 -7.74 25.94 -1.11
C VAL A 763 -8.79 26.24 -0.05
N TYR A 764 -8.36 26.74 1.11
CA TYR A 764 -9.22 27.03 2.25
C TYR A 764 -9.02 28.44 2.81
#